data_AF-A0A316M4F9-F1
#
_entry.id   AF-A0A316M4F9-F1
#
_cell.length_a   1.000
_cell.length_b   1.000
_cell.length_c   1.000
_cell.angle_alpha   90.00
_cell.angle_beta   90.00
_cell.angle_gamma   90.00
#
_symmetry.space_group_name_H-M   'P 1'
#
loop_
_entity.id
_entity.type
_entity.pdbx_description
1 polymer ?
#
loop_
_entity_poly.entity_id
_entity_poly.type
_entity_poly.pdbx_seq_one_letter_code
_entity_poly.pdbx_strand_id
1 'polypeptide(L)'
;MILSIVMIVKDEEKNIRRTLSSLKSINNFISTELIILDTGSKDNTVKIARDFTEHVYFSKWNQNFGDMRNKSIRYAKGEWILILDADEELVDGTELIDFFKSNRYKKYKSGYIMLRNLTSNEDMSKYTPSKVLRLFKNDKDFKYINTIHEQPLYKEPTYEKSLGEFNHYGYLFDDEELKQKKMKRNEELLLKELNENQTDPYVNYQLGKNYFILGEIIEACKYFESSLRLYKGMNLNPDYVYENLAHIYCLNGNYEKCIKICEEYIKDVNQSNIDIYYFLGKAEQGLEKNEESKKSYEKYIYLIDNYEITRQSESVYCECTTLGLKKDAYIEIIRLCHNLERYEEVILNYNKLNENGEETSKVNYFLINALYKTENLDKVKEYYDGCKTKSDKNMFIIDIENFILTVIEEDKKKIYEAVKKISGNYGTLNEIRLGTEKDMEVFKKVLKEERHSYYGDIVYKCIKYSKDITELLKDIEDIYIQEYINYIVNYKRDVIMDLYDYLMSKPITLNIKNIKIYKQISKSLLLNGGMVKEKYKNMFFTYNTYTYYFLKNLYNPNLNDNELLEMIMDSDHRFVLKLNIMESIKKNDRLKYIKSLRELVLEYSGYKKGIQIFIDRFHKEIEMGKEFQELKIQYKSIIENNINSGKTDDALKLIREYEKVYDDEPDILNMKFIIGLLNNDLTEGESILKKSLFLDMNNFNTMFNIAYLKEMNGEFEEAIMFYEKILKECTEEEIVIEAQEKIMMIRNKVKLNQN
;
A
#
# COMPACT_ATOMS: atom_id res chain seq x y z
N MET A 1 -55.80 -20.61 16.33
CA MET A 1 -54.83 -20.74 15.23
C MET A 1 -53.44 -20.82 15.81
N ILE A 2 -52.63 -21.78 15.37
CA ILE A 2 -51.24 -21.97 15.79
C ILE A 2 -50.33 -21.74 14.58
N LEU A 3 -49.21 -21.04 14.80
CA LEU A 3 -48.12 -20.87 13.83
C LEU A 3 -46.96 -21.82 14.18
N SER A 4 -46.66 -22.78 13.32
CA SER A 4 -45.47 -23.62 13.47
C SER A 4 -44.24 -22.91 12.90
N ILE A 5 -43.25 -22.65 13.73
CA ILE A 5 -41.94 -22.15 13.32
C ILE A 5 -41.03 -23.36 13.16
N VAL A 6 -40.52 -23.57 11.94
CA VAL A 6 -39.84 -24.82 11.57
C VAL A 6 -38.42 -24.54 11.09
N MET A 7 -37.45 -25.21 11.70
CA MET A 7 -36.02 -25.05 11.41
C MET A 7 -35.35 -26.41 11.18
N ILE A 8 -34.36 -26.43 10.27
CA ILE A 8 -33.35 -27.50 10.20
C ILE A 8 -32.05 -26.94 10.77
N VAL A 9 -31.33 -27.71 11.58
CA VAL A 9 -30.13 -27.21 12.29
C VAL A 9 -28.97 -28.19 12.19
N LYS A 10 -27.75 -27.64 12.18
CA LYS A 10 -26.50 -28.37 12.32
C LYS A 10 -25.36 -27.44 12.74
N ASP A 11 -24.76 -27.70 13.88
CA ASP A 11 -23.55 -26.99 14.36
C ASP A 11 -23.72 -25.45 14.41
N GLU A 12 -24.84 -24.98 14.98
CA GLU A 12 -25.25 -23.56 15.07
C GLU A 12 -25.19 -22.99 16.50
N GLU A 13 -24.30 -23.49 17.38
CA GLU A 13 -24.25 -23.05 18.79
C GLU A 13 -24.02 -21.54 18.94
N LYS A 14 -23.34 -20.92 17.96
CA LYS A 14 -23.05 -19.48 17.92
C LYS A 14 -24.28 -18.62 17.67
N ASN A 15 -25.27 -19.13 16.94
CA ASN A 15 -26.40 -18.32 16.44
C ASN A 15 -27.74 -18.72 17.05
N ILE A 16 -27.98 -20.03 17.25
CA ILE A 16 -29.30 -20.56 17.56
C ILE A 16 -29.94 -19.94 18.81
N ARG A 17 -29.15 -19.61 19.85
CA ARG A 17 -29.68 -18.94 21.05
C ARG A 17 -30.25 -17.57 20.74
N ARG A 18 -29.56 -16.78 19.90
CA ARG A 18 -29.97 -15.43 19.48
C ARG A 18 -31.26 -15.52 18.67
N THR A 19 -31.26 -16.37 17.64
CA THR A 19 -32.42 -16.67 16.80
C THR A 19 -33.65 -17.05 17.63
N LEU A 20 -33.56 -18.08 18.48
CA LEU A 20 -34.69 -18.55 19.27
C LEU A 20 -35.15 -17.54 20.34
N SER A 21 -34.25 -16.71 20.87
CA SER A 21 -34.61 -15.67 21.82
C SER A 21 -35.41 -14.55 21.17
N SER A 22 -35.04 -14.14 19.95
CA SER A 22 -35.74 -13.08 19.20
C SER A 22 -37.21 -13.41 18.92
N LEU A 23 -37.52 -14.70 18.70
CA LEU A 23 -38.88 -15.19 18.42
C LEU A 23 -39.82 -15.10 19.62
N LYS A 24 -39.32 -14.96 20.85
CA LYS A 24 -40.18 -14.78 22.04
C LYS A 24 -41.04 -13.52 21.95
N SER A 25 -40.59 -12.51 21.19
CA SER A 25 -41.31 -11.25 20.98
C SER A 25 -42.70 -11.44 20.34
N ILE A 26 -42.88 -12.45 19.50
CA ILE A 26 -44.15 -12.74 18.83
C ILE A 26 -45.03 -13.74 19.59
N ASN A 27 -44.43 -14.58 20.46
CA ASN A 27 -45.15 -15.61 21.22
C ASN A 27 -46.22 -15.05 22.17
N ASN A 28 -46.06 -13.81 22.63
CA ASN A 28 -47.06 -13.13 23.47
C ASN A 28 -48.33 -12.75 22.71
N PHE A 29 -48.31 -12.77 21.39
CA PHE A 29 -49.39 -12.29 20.54
C PHE A 29 -50.00 -13.36 19.64
N ILE A 30 -49.22 -14.38 19.28
CA ILE A 30 -49.61 -15.49 18.42
C ILE A 30 -49.23 -16.78 19.15
N SER A 31 -50.14 -17.76 19.19
CA SER A 31 -49.80 -19.10 19.67
C SER A 31 -48.82 -19.76 18.69
N THR A 32 -47.61 -20.05 19.14
CA THR A 32 -46.55 -20.63 18.31
C THR A 32 -46.18 -22.04 18.75
N GLU A 33 -45.73 -22.85 17.79
CA GLU A 33 -45.13 -24.17 17.99
C GLU A 33 -43.72 -24.13 17.36
N LEU A 34 -42.66 -24.38 18.13
CA LEU A 34 -41.29 -24.34 17.61
C LEU A 34 -40.79 -25.77 17.36
N ILE A 35 -40.44 -26.06 16.11
CA ILE A 35 -40.01 -27.38 15.63
C ILE A 35 -38.60 -27.29 15.09
N ILE A 36 -37.71 -28.10 15.66
CA ILE A 36 -36.30 -28.12 15.30
C ILE A 36 -35.95 -29.54 14.85
N LEU A 37 -35.45 -29.69 13.62
CA LEU A 37 -34.88 -30.94 13.13
C LEU A 37 -33.34 -30.84 13.09
N ASP A 38 -32.67 -31.51 14.03
CA ASP A 38 -31.22 -31.63 14.03
C ASP A 38 -30.76 -32.66 13.00
N THR A 39 -29.78 -32.27 12.18
CA THR A 39 -29.24 -33.12 11.11
C THR A 39 -27.89 -33.76 11.45
N GLY A 40 -27.51 -33.73 12.73
CA GLY A 40 -26.28 -34.31 13.28
C GLY A 40 -25.29 -33.28 13.80
N SER A 41 -25.73 -32.37 14.66
CA SER A 41 -24.85 -31.43 15.37
C SER A 41 -23.89 -32.17 16.31
N LYS A 42 -22.67 -31.65 16.44
CA LYS A 42 -21.62 -32.12 17.35
C LYS A 42 -21.28 -31.13 18.47
N ASP A 43 -21.79 -29.91 18.35
CA ASP A 43 -21.62 -28.83 19.32
C ASP A 43 -22.82 -28.73 20.29
N ASN A 44 -22.96 -27.61 21.01
CA ASN A 44 -24.05 -27.43 21.97
C ASN A 44 -25.42 -27.07 21.36
N THR A 45 -25.58 -27.08 20.03
CA THR A 45 -26.81 -26.66 19.34
C THR A 45 -28.06 -27.33 19.89
N VAL A 46 -28.06 -28.66 19.99
CA VAL A 46 -29.22 -29.44 20.47
C VAL A 46 -29.54 -29.11 21.93
N LYS A 47 -28.52 -28.92 22.76
CA LYS A 47 -28.71 -28.56 24.17
C LYS A 47 -29.39 -27.20 24.28
N ILE A 48 -28.91 -26.22 23.51
CA ILE A 48 -29.50 -24.88 23.47
C ILE A 48 -30.95 -24.94 22.96
N ALA A 49 -31.22 -25.67 21.87
CA ALA A 49 -32.56 -25.83 21.30
C ALA A 49 -33.58 -26.37 22.33
N ARG A 50 -33.17 -27.34 23.16
CA ARG A 50 -34.02 -27.93 24.21
C ARG A 50 -34.38 -26.96 25.33
N ASP A 51 -33.64 -25.87 25.52
CA ASP A 51 -34.01 -24.81 26.47
C ASP A 51 -35.27 -24.03 26.00
N PHE A 52 -35.64 -24.14 24.71
CA PHE A 52 -36.74 -23.37 24.11
C PHE A 52 -37.94 -24.22 23.68
N THR A 53 -37.75 -25.50 23.35
CA THR A 53 -38.83 -26.40 22.94
C THR A 53 -38.51 -27.85 23.25
N GLU A 54 -39.54 -28.65 23.56
CA GLU A 54 -39.43 -30.11 23.65
C GLU A 54 -39.46 -30.80 22.26
N HIS A 55 -39.90 -30.08 21.21
CA HIS A 55 -40.07 -30.58 19.85
C HIS A 55 -38.76 -30.55 19.05
N VAL A 56 -37.71 -31.19 19.59
CA VAL A 56 -36.42 -31.36 18.93
C VAL A 56 -36.32 -32.79 18.38
N TYR A 57 -36.31 -32.90 17.06
CA TYR A 57 -36.27 -34.15 16.30
C TYR A 57 -34.89 -34.36 15.67
N PHE A 58 -34.61 -35.60 15.25
CA PHE A 58 -33.32 -35.98 14.67
C PHE A 58 -33.52 -36.70 13.34
N SER A 59 -32.74 -36.33 12.33
CA SER A 59 -32.66 -37.05 11.06
C SER A 59 -31.21 -37.08 10.58
N LYS A 60 -30.73 -38.20 10.03
CA LYS A 60 -29.39 -38.23 9.44
C LYS A 60 -29.35 -37.34 8.19
N TRP A 61 -28.36 -36.43 8.11
CA TRP A 61 -28.11 -35.66 6.90
C TRP A 61 -27.94 -36.58 5.68
N ASN A 62 -28.73 -36.33 4.64
CA ASN A 62 -28.79 -37.16 3.43
C ASN A 62 -28.36 -36.41 2.16
N GLN A 63 -27.65 -35.29 2.31
CA GLN A 63 -27.22 -34.46 1.19
C GLN A 63 -28.40 -33.84 0.42
N ASN A 64 -29.54 -33.56 1.07
CA ASN A 64 -30.70 -32.92 0.45
C ASN A 64 -31.44 -32.01 1.46
N PHE A 65 -31.27 -30.69 1.30
CA PHE A 65 -31.91 -29.68 2.14
C PHE A 65 -33.43 -29.70 2.00
N GLY A 66 -33.97 -29.81 0.79
CA GLY A 66 -35.42 -29.92 0.55
C GLY A 66 -36.06 -31.09 1.28
N ASP A 67 -35.43 -32.27 1.28
CA ASP A 67 -35.92 -33.44 2.03
C ASP A 67 -35.84 -33.21 3.55
N MET A 68 -34.78 -32.58 4.06
CA MET A 68 -34.71 -32.23 5.49
C MET A 68 -35.79 -31.23 5.88
N ARG A 69 -36.05 -30.18 5.07
CA ARG A 69 -37.16 -29.25 5.31
C ARG A 69 -38.51 -29.96 5.25
N ASN A 70 -38.72 -30.83 4.28
CA ASN A 70 -39.97 -31.58 4.17
C ASN A 70 -40.17 -32.54 5.36
N LYS A 71 -39.10 -33.15 5.89
CA LYS A 71 -39.18 -33.95 7.12
C LYS A 71 -39.51 -33.10 8.34
N SER A 72 -38.90 -31.93 8.50
CA SER A 72 -39.20 -31.03 9.62
C SER A 72 -40.65 -30.53 9.57
N ILE A 73 -41.15 -30.20 8.38
CA ILE A 73 -42.54 -29.77 8.14
C ILE A 73 -43.56 -30.82 8.59
N ARG A 74 -43.29 -32.12 8.43
CA ARG A 74 -44.23 -33.20 8.82
C ARG A 74 -44.53 -33.26 10.31
N TYR A 75 -43.69 -32.66 11.15
CA TYR A 75 -43.95 -32.56 12.58
C TYR A 75 -44.86 -31.38 12.95
N ALA A 76 -45.10 -30.44 12.02
CA ALA A 76 -45.90 -29.23 12.23
C ALA A 76 -47.39 -29.52 12.37
N LYS A 77 -47.99 -29.02 13.46
CA LYS A 77 -49.43 -29.11 13.75
C LYS A 77 -50.17 -27.79 13.55
N GLY A 78 -49.44 -26.69 13.37
CA GLY A 78 -49.99 -25.36 13.14
C GLY A 78 -50.73 -25.25 11.81
N GLU A 79 -51.66 -24.30 11.73
CA GLU A 79 -52.39 -23.99 10.50
C GLU A 79 -51.51 -23.26 9.48
N TRP A 80 -50.44 -22.63 9.97
CA TRP A 80 -49.44 -21.91 9.22
C TRP A 80 -48.05 -22.38 9.60
N ILE A 81 -47.13 -22.33 8.65
CA ILE A 81 -45.72 -22.68 8.80
C ILE A 81 -44.87 -21.47 8.44
N LEU A 82 -44.02 -21.03 9.39
CA LEU A 82 -42.93 -20.10 9.14
C LEU A 82 -41.62 -20.88 9.10
N ILE A 83 -40.97 -20.88 7.95
CA ILE A 83 -39.67 -21.51 7.75
C ILE A 83 -38.57 -20.51 8.13
N LEU A 84 -37.63 -20.90 8.98
CA LEU A 84 -36.48 -20.08 9.36
C LEU A 84 -35.20 -20.92 9.42
N ASP A 85 -34.07 -20.26 9.30
CA ASP A 85 -32.74 -20.83 9.52
C ASP A 85 -32.20 -20.43 10.91
N ALA A 86 -31.31 -21.23 11.49
CA ALA A 86 -30.84 -21.06 12.88
C ALA A 86 -29.86 -19.89 13.07
N ASP A 87 -29.57 -19.18 12.00
CA ASP A 87 -28.75 -17.97 11.90
C ASP A 87 -29.55 -16.75 11.44
N GLU A 88 -30.89 -16.80 11.54
CA GLU A 88 -31.80 -15.68 11.28
C GLU A 88 -32.38 -15.13 12.60
N GLU A 89 -32.20 -13.84 12.90
CA GLU A 89 -32.69 -13.17 14.11
C GLU A 89 -33.82 -12.19 13.76
N LEU A 90 -34.99 -12.32 14.40
CA LEU A 90 -36.12 -11.41 14.20
C LEU A 90 -35.83 -10.03 14.81
N VAL A 91 -35.84 -8.99 13.97
CA VAL A 91 -35.64 -7.58 14.34
C VAL A 91 -36.99 -6.87 14.52
N ASP A 92 -37.91 -7.05 13.57
CA ASP A 92 -39.27 -6.51 13.65
C ASP A 92 -40.29 -7.55 13.15
N GLY A 93 -41.24 -7.91 14.01
CA GLY A 93 -42.34 -8.84 13.70
C GLY A 93 -43.73 -8.20 13.72
N THR A 94 -43.80 -6.87 13.72
CA THR A 94 -45.06 -6.12 13.89
C THR A 94 -46.09 -6.45 12.80
N GLU A 95 -45.65 -6.54 11.55
CA GLU A 95 -46.53 -6.87 10.42
C GLU A 95 -47.03 -8.32 10.49
N LEU A 96 -46.19 -9.28 10.92
CA LEU A 96 -46.59 -10.67 11.14
C LEU A 96 -47.69 -10.75 12.22
N ILE A 97 -47.54 -10.00 13.31
CA ILE A 97 -48.54 -9.91 14.37
C ILE A 97 -49.85 -9.33 13.84
N ASP A 98 -49.78 -8.22 13.10
CA ASP A 98 -50.97 -7.56 12.53
C ASP A 98 -51.66 -8.46 11.48
N PHE A 99 -50.90 -9.15 10.63
CA PHE A 99 -51.42 -10.08 9.63
C PHE A 99 -52.34 -11.14 10.23
N PHE A 100 -51.97 -11.68 11.40
CA PHE A 100 -52.78 -12.65 12.11
C PHE A 100 -53.93 -12.01 12.91
N LYS A 101 -53.67 -10.92 13.66
CA LYS A 101 -54.70 -10.24 14.47
C LYS A 101 -55.82 -9.62 13.64
N SER A 102 -55.49 -9.06 12.49
CA SER A 102 -56.45 -8.42 11.57
C SER A 102 -57.20 -9.42 10.68
N ASN A 103 -56.97 -10.73 10.85
CA ASN A 103 -57.53 -11.80 10.02
C ASN A 103 -57.16 -11.74 8.52
N ARG A 104 -56.08 -11.04 8.14
CA ARG A 104 -55.58 -11.04 6.75
C ARG A 104 -55.17 -12.43 6.30
N TYR A 105 -54.67 -13.27 7.19
CA TYR A 105 -54.36 -14.69 6.93
C TYR A 105 -55.52 -15.49 6.32
N LYS A 106 -56.78 -15.05 6.43
CA LYS A 106 -57.91 -15.74 5.77
C LYS A 106 -57.94 -15.53 4.25
N LYS A 107 -57.32 -14.45 3.76
CA LYS A 107 -57.29 -14.08 2.33
C LYS A 107 -56.09 -14.64 1.59
N TYR A 108 -54.97 -14.83 2.28
CA TYR A 108 -53.70 -15.24 1.69
C TYR A 108 -53.36 -16.69 2.03
N LYS A 109 -52.38 -17.23 1.32
CA LYS A 109 -51.88 -18.60 1.46
C LYS A 109 -50.38 -18.68 1.75
N SER A 110 -49.68 -17.58 1.52
CA SER A 110 -48.23 -17.45 1.68
C SER A 110 -47.85 -16.00 1.98
N GLY A 111 -46.61 -15.76 2.39
CA GLY A 111 -46.11 -14.41 2.64
C GLY A 111 -44.58 -14.32 2.74
N TYR A 112 -44.08 -13.14 2.41
CA TYR A 112 -42.65 -12.83 2.41
C TYR A 112 -42.14 -12.33 3.77
N ILE A 113 -40.85 -12.52 4.01
CA ILE A 113 -40.07 -11.80 5.02
C ILE A 113 -38.91 -11.06 4.35
N MET A 114 -38.29 -10.14 5.06
CA MET A 114 -37.09 -9.41 4.63
C MET A 114 -35.90 -9.92 5.43
N LEU A 115 -34.90 -10.47 4.74
CA LEU A 115 -33.60 -10.79 5.31
C LEU A 115 -32.64 -9.61 5.10
N ARG A 116 -31.94 -9.25 6.16
CA ARG A 116 -30.78 -8.38 6.16
C ARG A 116 -29.55 -9.28 6.17
N ASN A 117 -29.04 -9.64 4.98
CA ASN A 117 -27.83 -10.47 4.88
C ASN A 117 -26.63 -9.63 5.32
N LEU A 118 -26.19 -9.83 6.55
CA LEU A 118 -25.14 -9.02 7.16
C LEU A 118 -23.81 -9.29 6.45
N THR A 119 -23.09 -8.22 6.11
CA THR A 119 -21.77 -8.29 5.46
C THR A 119 -20.65 -7.79 6.36
N SER A 120 -20.95 -7.45 7.61
CA SER A 120 -20.00 -7.01 8.62
C SER A 120 -20.47 -7.46 10.01
N ASN A 121 -19.54 -7.97 10.82
CA ASN A 121 -19.79 -8.26 12.23
C ASN A 121 -19.69 -7.02 13.13
N GLU A 122 -19.00 -5.97 12.68
CA GLU A 122 -18.78 -4.75 13.45
C GLU A 122 -19.88 -3.70 13.22
N ASP A 123 -20.50 -3.73 12.05
CA ASP A 123 -21.48 -2.73 11.63
C ASP A 123 -22.71 -3.39 11.00
N MET A 124 -23.72 -3.62 11.83
CA MET A 124 -24.99 -4.25 11.44
C MET A 124 -25.84 -3.38 10.49
N SER A 125 -25.44 -2.13 10.22
CA SER A 125 -26.07 -1.31 9.18
C SER A 125 -25.66 -1.73 7.77
N LYS A 126 -24.55 -2.48 7.63
CA LYS A 126 -24.07 -3.02 6.35
C LYS A 126 -24.67 -4.39 6.09
N TYR A 127 -25.64 -4.42 5.18
CA TYR A 127 -26.30 -5.65 4.76
C TYR A 127 -26.84 -5.54 3.33
N THR A 128 -27.05 -6.69 2.69
CA THR A 128 -27.81 -6.79 1.44
C THR A 128 -29.24 -7.24 1.76
N PRO A 129 -30.28 -6.44 1.48
CA PRO A 129 -31.66 -6.85 1.70
C PRO A 129 -32.04 -8.00 0.75
N SER A 130 -32.84 -8.94 1.23
CA SER A 130 -33.39 -10.02 0.41
C SER A 130 -34.79 -10.38 0.87
N LYS A 131 -35.78 -10.13 0.01
CA LYS A 131 -37.16 -10.52 0.25
C LYS A 131 -37.31 -12.00 -0.10
N VAL A 132 -37.73 -12.84 0.85
CA VAL A 132 -37.81 -14.30 0.67
C VAL A 132 -39.14 -14.85 1.15
N LEU A 133 -39.67 -15.85 0.43
CA LEU A 133 -40.96 -16.45 0.75
C LEU A 133 -40.78 -17.49 1.86
N ARG A 134 -41.33 -17.24 3.04
CA ARG A 134 -41.07 -18.06 4.25
C ARG A 134 -42.32 -18.43 5.04
N LEU A 135 -43.43 -17.71 4.88
CA LEU A 135 -44.71 -18.04 5.52
C LEU A 135 -45.61 -18.79 4.54
N PHE A 136 -46.18 -19.92 4.96
CA PHE A 136 -47.03 -20.78 4.14
C PHE A 136 -48.20 -21.34 4.94
N LYS A 137 -49.34 -21.53 4.27
CA LYS A 137 -50.43 -22.31 4.84
C LYS A 137 -50.01 -23.79 4.93
N ASN A 138 -50.29 -24.42 6.07
CA ASN A 138 -50.03 -25.85 6.24
C ASN A 138 -51.12 -26.66 5.53
N ASP A 139 -50.95 -26.87 4.24
CA ASP A 139 -51.80 -27.73 3.42
C ASP A 139 -50.95 -28.75 2.64
N LYS A 140 -51.63 -29.68 1.96
CA LYS A 140 -50.98 -30.78 1.23
C LYS A 140 -50.15 -30.32 0.02
N ASP A 141 -50.27 -29.06 -0.37
CA ASP A 141 -49.63 -28.52 -1.57
C ASP A 141 -48.30 -27.82 -1.22
N PHE A 142 -48.13 -27.40 0.05
CA PHE A 142 -46.88 -26.84 0.53
C PHE A 142 -45.78 -27.90 0.74
N LYS A 143 -44.69 -27.80 -0.03
CA LYS A 143 -43.47 -28.60 0.14
C LYS A 143 -42.28 -27.94 -0.56
N TYR A 144 -41.07 -28.28 -0.15
CA TYR A 144 -39.85 -27.90 -0.87
C TYR A 144 -39.49 -28.91 -1.96
N ILE A 145 -38.96 -28.40 -3.08
CA ILE A 145 -38.32 -29.17 -4.15
C ILE A 145 -36.86 -28.73 -4.30
N ASN A 146 -36.06 -29.54 -5.00
CA ASN A 146 -34.60 -29.42 -5.14
C ASN A 146 -33.81 -29.75 -3.86
N THR A 147 -32.53 -30.05 -4.06
CA THR A 147 -31.56 -30.57 -3.10
C THR A 147 -30.86 -29.45 -2.34
N ILE A 148 -30.61 -28.32 -3.00
CA ILE A 148 -29.98 -27.12 -2.45
C ILE A 148 -30.56 -25.88 -3.12
N HIS A 149 -30.63 -24.76 -2.40
CA HIS A 149 -31.39 -23.57 -2.84
C HIS A 149 -32.84 -23.93 -3.18
N GLU A 150 -33.41 -24.79 -2.33
CA GLU A 150 -34.72 -25.42 -2.47
C GLU A 150 -35.84 -24.39 -2.68
N GLN A 151 -36.74 -24.69 -3.62
CA GLN A 151 -37.86 -23.80 -3.95
C GLN A 151 -39.14 -24.33 -3.32
N PRO A 152 -39.96 -23.48 -2.68
CA PRO A 152 -41.25 -23.89 -2.16
C PRO A 152 -42.25 -24.05 -3.31
N LEU A 153 -42.97 -25.17 -3.34
CA LEU A 153 -44.25 -25.29 -4.03
C LEU A 153 -45.34 -24.86 -3.05
N TYR A 154 -46.20 -23.94 -3.47
CA TYR A 154 -47.23 -23.35 -2.61
C TYR A 154 -48.42 -22.84 -3.45
N LYS A 155 -49.46 -22.33 -2.78
CA LYS A 155 -50.65 -21.75 -3.42
C LYS A 155 -50.70 -20.24 -3.28
N GLU A 156 -51.23 -19.57 -4.28
CA GLU A 156 -51.59 -18.15 -4.27
C GLU A 156 -52.96 -17.91 -3.58
N PRO A 157 -53.28 -16.67 -3.13
CA PRO A 157 -52.48 -15.45 -3.24
C PRO A 157 -51.45 -15.28 -2.11
N THR A 158 -50.32 -14.67 -2.47
CA THR A 158 -49.22 -14.29 -1.58
C THR A 158 -49.44 -12.90 -0.96
N TYR A 159 -49.06 -12.74 0.31
CA TYR A 159 -49.00 -11.43 0.94
C TYR A 159 -47.69 -10.73 0.58
N GLU A 160 -47.80 -9.68 -0.24
CA GLU A 160 -46.64 -8.99 -0.83
C GLU A 160 -45.82 -8.16 0.17
N LYS A 161 -46.45 -7.61 1.21
CA LYS A 161 -45.74 -6.83 2.21
C LYS A 161 -44.92 -7.78 3.10
N SER A 162 -43.66 -7.43 3.35
CA SER A 162 -42.82 -8.21 4.27
C SER A 162 -43.47 -8.30 5.65
N LEU A 163 -43.63 -9.52 6.13
CA LEU A 163 -44.23 -9.82 7.44
C LEU A 163 -43.25 -9.54 8.59
N GLY A 164 -41.96 -9.47 8.32
CA GLY A 164 -40.98 -9.12 9.32
C GLY A 164 -39.59 -8.93 8.75
N GLU A 165 -38.73 -8.30 9.54
CA GLU A 165 -37.32 -8.09 9.23
C GLU A 165 -36.45 -9.00 10.09
N PHE A 166 -35.48 -9.66 9.46
CA PHE A 166 -34.58 -10.59 10.12
C PHE A 166 -33.13 -10.30 9.75
N ASN A 167 -32.23 -10.25 10.73
CA ASN A 167 -30.79 -10.27 10.47
C ASN A 167 -30.36 -11.69 10.12
N HIS A 168 -29.66 -11.89 9.01
CA HIS A 168 -29.16 -13.19 8.59
C HIS A 168 -27.62 -13.23 8.64
N TYR A 169 -27.08 -14.14 9.44
CA TYR A 169 -25.65 -14.23 9.75
C TYR A 169 -24.89 -15.24 8.86
N GLY A 170 -25.58 -16.03 8.04
CA GLY A 170 -25.02 -17.14 7.27
C GLY A 170 -24.04 -16.77 6.14
N TYR A 171 -23.87 -15.47 5.86
CA TYR A 171 -22.94 -14.93 4.86
C TYR A 171 -21.80 -14.09 5.45
N LEU A 172 -21.65 -14.08 6.78
CA LEU A 172 -20.49 -13.50 7.45
C LEU A 172 -19.31 -14.47 7.36
N PHE A 173 -18.55 -14.37 6.26
CA PHE A 173 -17.39 -15.22 6.01
C PHE A 173 -16.11 -14.68 6.68
N ASP A 174 -16.15 -14.43 7.99
CA ASP A 174 -14.93 -14.07 8.73
C ASP A 174 -13.95 -15.25 8.85
N ASP A 175 -14.48 -16.47 8.66
CA ASP A 175 -13.72 -17.73 8.65
C ASP A 175 -13.65 -18.28 7.21
N GLU A 176 -12.47 -18.10 6.58
CA GLU A 176 -12.21 -18.58 5.22
C GLU A 176 -12.27 -20.11 5.12
N GLU A 177 -11.90 -20.86 6.18
CA GLU A 177 -12.00 -22.33 6.16
C GLU A 177 -13.47 -22.77 6.12
N LEU A 178 -14.33 -22.13 6.91
CA LEU A 178 -15.77 -22.38 6.92
C LEU A 178 -16.41 -22.03 5.57
N LYS A 179 -16.03 -20.89 4.98
CA LYS A 179 -16.47 -20.46 3.65
C LYS A 179 -16.14 -21.52 2.61
N GLN A 180 -14.88 -21.97 2.53
CA GLN A 180 -14.42 -22.97 1.57
C GLN A 180 -15.17 -24.30 1.73
N LYS A 181 -15.35 -24.79 2.96
CA LYS A 181 -16.13 -26.01 3.22
C LYS A 181 -17.59 -25.88 2.78
N LYS A 182 -18.23 -24.72 3.05
CA LYS A 182 -19.63 -24.46 2.67
C LYS A 182 -19.79 -24.39 1.15
N MET A 183 -18.93 -23.63 0.47
CA MET A 183 -18.97 -23.47 -0.99
C MET A 183 -18.66 -24.78 -1.73
N LYS A 184 -17.66 -25.55 -1.25
CA LYS A 184 -17.36 -26.87 -1.83
C LYS A 184 -18.52 -27.86 -1.71
N ARG A 185 -19.15 -27.92 -0.54
CA ARG A 185 -20.37 -28.75 -0.34
C ARG A 185 -21.48 -28.32 -1.30
N ASN A 186 -21.69 -27.00 -1.45
CA ASN A 186 -22.73 -26.47 -2.32
C ASN A 186 -22.45 -26.80 -3.79
N GLU A 187 -21.20 -26.65 -4.22
CA GLU A 187 -20.72 -27.02 -5.56
C GLU A 187 -21.01 -28.50 -5.87
N GLU A 188 -20.61 -29.42 -4.98
CA GLU A 188 -20.85 -30.86 -5.16
C GLU A 188 -22.34 -31.18 -5.34
N LEU A 189 -23.23 -30.53 -4.59
CA LEU A 189 -24.68 -30.72 -4.70
C LEU A 189 -25.24 -30.12 -6.00
N LEU A 190 -24.84 -28.90 -6.34
CA LEU A 190 -25.32 -28.20 -7.53
C LEU A 190 -24.85 -28.88 -8.83
N LEU A 191 -23.60 -29.36 -8.88
CA LEU A 191 -23.10 -30.14 -10.03
C LEU A 191 -23.85 -31.46 -10.19
N LYS A 192 -24.24 -32.09 -9.08
CA LYS A 192 -25.08 -33.30 -9.13
C LYS A 192 -26.45 -32.98 -9.73
N GLU A 193 -27.11 -31.90 -9.31
CA GLU A 193 -28.40 -31.48 -9.89
C GLU A 193 -28.28 -31.12 -11.37
N LEU A 194 -27.21 -30.41 -11.74
CA LEU A 194 -26.97 -30.06 -13.14
C LEU A 194 -26.76 -31.29 -14.03
N ASN A 195 -26.15 -32.36 -13.49
CA ASN A 195 -26.02 -33.63 -14.22
C ASN A 195 -27.37 -34.33 -14.43
N GLU A 196 -28.30 -34.19 -13.48
CA GLU A 196 -29.66 -34.75 -13.58
C GLU A 196 -30.56 -33.91 -14.51
N ASN A 197 -30.39 -32.59 -14.55
CA ASN A 197 -31.07 -31.66 -15.45
C ASN A 197 -30.13 -30.58 -15.99
N GLN A 198 -29.49 -30.85 -17.13
CA GLN A 198 -28.48 -29.97 -17.74
C GLN A 198 -29.04 -28.61 -18.22
N THR A 199 -30.36 -28.47 -18.30
CA THR A 199 -31.03 -27.29 -18.83
C THR A 199 -31.71 -26.43 -17.77
N ASP A 200 -31.46 -26.68 -16.48
CA ASP A 200 -32.03 -25.86 -15.40
C ASP A 200 -31.34 -24.49 -15.33
N PRO A 201 -32.02 -23.38 -15.66
CA PRO A 201 -31.42 -22.05 -15.66
C PRO A 201 -31.09 -21.56 -14.24
N TYR A 202 -31.84 -22.01 -13.21
CA TYR A 202 -31.64 -21.59 -11.83
C TYR A 202 -30.44 -22.29 -11.19
N VAL A 203 -30.24 -23.58 -11.47
CA VAL A 203 -29.02 -24.30 -11.01
C VAL A 203 -27.76 -23.68 -11.60
N ASN A 204 -27.78 -23.31 -12.89
CA ASN A 204 -26.68 -22.56 -13.51
C ASN A 204 -26.42 -21.23 -12.78
N TYR A 205 -27.47 -20.47 -12.46
CA TYR A 205 -27.32 -19.22 -11.69
C TYR A 205 -26.67 -19.46 -10.32
N GLN A 206 -27.12 -20.48 -9.58
CA GLN A 206 -26.59 -20.79 -8.24
C GLN A 206 -25.12 -21.26 -8.29
N LEU A 207 -24.72 -22.03 -9.32
CA LEU A 207 -23.30 -22.32 -9.55
C LEU A 207 -22.50 -21.04 -9.82
N GLY A 208 -23.05 -20.14 -10.63
CA GLY A 208 -22.48 -18.82 -10.86
C GLY A 208 -22.23 -18.05 -9.56
N LYS A 209 -23.22 -17.97 -8.66
CA LYS A 209 -23.08 -17.32 -7.34
C LYS A 209 -22.06 -18.04 -6.46
N ASN A 210 -22.02 -19.37 -6.47
CA ASN A 210 -21.06 -20.15 -5.68
C ASN A 210 -19.62 -19.84 -6.08
N TYR A 211 -19.30 -19.90 -7.38
CA TYR A 211 -17.98 -19.54 -7.90
C TYR A 211 -17.67 -18.05 -7.71
N PHE A 212 -18.69 -17.18 -7.79
CA PHE A 212 -18.52 -15.76 -7.52
C PHE A 212 -18.06 -15.50 -6.09
N ILE A 213 -18.67 -16.16 -5.09
CA ILE A 213 -18.28 -16.07 -3.69
C ILE A 213 -16.85 -16.59 -3.46
N LEU A 214 -16.42 -17.62 -4.20
CA LEU A 214 -15.06 -18.15 -4.18
C LEU A 214 -14.02 -17.25 -4.87
N GLY A 215 -14.45 -16.21 -5.60
CA GLY A 215 -13.57 -15.36 -6.40
C GLY A 215 -13.16 -15.98 -7.74
N GLU A 216 -13.81 -17.07 -8.15
CA GLU A 216 -13.58 -17.75 -9.44
C GLU A 216 -14.37 -17.08 -10.56
N ILE A 217 -13.96 -15.85 -10.91
CA ILE A 217 -14.70 -14.94 -11.79
C ILE A 217 -15.00 -15.53 -13.18
N ILE A 218 -14.09 -16.32 -13.76
CA ILE A 218 -14.26 -16.89 -15.10
C ILE A 218 -15.35 -17.97 -15.10
N GLU A 219 -15.31 -18.92 -14.16
CA GLU A 219 -16.34 -19.97 -14.06
C GLU A 219 -17.69 -19.38 -13.67
N ALA A 220 -17.72 -18.44 -12.72
CA ALA A 220 -18.94 -17.73 -12.36
C ALA A 220 -19.61 -17.07 -13.59
N CYS A 221 -18.82 -16.40 -14.43
CA CYS A 221 -19.32 -15.72 -15.63
C CYS A 221 -19.92 -16.72 -16.63
N LYS A 222 -19.25 -17.84 -16.88
CA LYS A 222 -19.74 -18.91 -17.77
C LYS A 222 -21.09 -19.47 -17.31
N TYR A 223 -21.25 -19.71 -16.01
CA TYR A 223 -22.51 -20.21 -15.47
C TYR A 223 -23.63 -19.17 -15.50
N PHE A 224 -23.33 -17.89 -15.24
CA PHE A 224 -24.30 -16.80 -15.42
C PHE A 224 -24.72 -16.62 -16.88
N GLU A 225 -23.79 -16.67 -17.84
CA GLU A 225 -24.10 -16.60 -19.28
C GLU A 225 -24.98 -17.79 -19.72
N SER A 226 -24.70 -18.98 -19.18
CA SER A 226 -25.50 -20.18 -19.41
C SER A 226 -26.91 -20.04 -18.86
N SER A 227 -27.05 -19.53 -17.63
CA SER A 227 -28.33 -19.23 -16.99
C SER A 227 -29.19 -18.28 -17.83
N LEU A 228 -28.61 -17.14 -18.27
CA LEU A 228 -29.34 -16.17 -19.08
C LEU A 228 -29.81 -16.76 -20.41
N ARG A 229 -28.95 -17.52 -21.09
CA ARG A 229 -29.30 -18.17 -22.37
C ARG A 229 -30.49 -19.12 -22.22
N LEU A 230 -30.51 -19.89 -21.14
CA LEU A 230 -31.60 -20.83 -20.84
C LEU A 230 -32.90 -20.08 -20.50
N TYR A 231 -32.85 -19.03 -19.67
CA TYR A 231 -34.01 -18.19 -19.37
C TYR A 231 -34.60 -17.50 -20.61
N LYS A 232 -33.75 -16.96 -21.49
CA LYS A 232 -34.19 -16.40 -22.78
C LYS A 232 -34.90 -17.43 -23.64
N GLY A 233 -34.43 -18.69 -23.64
CA GLY A 233 -35.12 -19.80 -24.31
C GLY A 233 -36.52 -20.09 -23.77
N MET A 234 -36.81 -19.67 -22.53
CA MET A 234 -38.11 -19.77 -21.87
C MET A 234 -38.94 -18.48 -21.97
N ASN A 235 -38.46 -17.45 -22.69
CA ASN A 235 -39.03 -16.09 -22.73
C ASN A 235 -39.13 -15.43 -21.34
N LEU A 236 -38.15 -15.69 -20.47
CA LEU A 236 -38.03 -15.08 -19.15
C LEU A 236 -36.76 -14.21 -19.08
N ASN A 237 -36.86 -13.05 -18.41
CA ASN A 237 -35.75 -12.09 -18.24
C ASN A 237 -35.59 -11.74 -16.75
N PRO A 238 -35.01 -12.62 -15.93
CA PRO A 238 -34.88 -12.38 -14.50
C PRO A 238 -33.82 -11.30 -14.17
N ASP A 239 -34.21 -10.30 -13.37
CA ASP A 239 -33.38 -9.17 -12.93
C ASP A 239 -32.02 -9.63 -12.37
N TYR A 240 -32.03 -10.56 -11.40
CA TYR A 240 -30.83 -11.05 -10.73
C TYR A 240 -29.75 -11.62 -11.69
N VAL A 241 -30.13 -12.20 -12.83
CA VAL A 241 -29.14 -12.72 -13.79
C VAL A 241 -28.48 -11.59 -14.56
N TYR A 242 -29.26 -10.60 -15.00
CA TYR A 242 -28.74 -9.42 -15.70
C TYR A 242 -27.84 -8.59 -14.78
N GLU A 243 -28.25 -8.34 -13.54
CA GLU A 243 -27.47 -7.61 -12.54
C GLU A 243 -26.13 -8.30 -12.24
N ASN A 244 -26.13 -9.61 -11.97
CA ASN A 244 -24.89 -10.35 -11.69
C ASN A 244 -23.99 -10.47 -12.93
N LEU A 245 -24.56 -10.54 -14.15
CA LEU A 245 -23.78 -10.50 -15.39
C LEU A 245 -23.14 -9.13 -15.62
N ALA A 246 -23.88 -8.03 -15.46
CA ALA A 246 -23.34 -6.68 -15.56
C ALA A 246 -22.20 -6.47 -14.54
N HIS A 247 -22.42 -6.91 -13.30
CA HIS A 247 -21.40 -6.86 -12.26
C HIS A 247 -20.14 -7.65 -12.64
N ILE A 248 -20.29 -8.91 -13.07
CA ILE A 248 -19.13 -9.76 -13.34
C ILE A 248 -18.38 -9.33 -14.60
N TYR A 249 -19.06 -8.80 -15.61
CA TYR A 249 -18.43 -8.22 -16.79
C TYR A 249 -17.61 -6.97 -16.45
N CYS A 250 -18.10 -6.12 -15.54
CA CYS A 250 -17.31 -5.04 -15.00
C CYS A 250 -16.08 -5.54 -14.24
N LEU A 251 -16.22 -6.58 -13.41
CA LEU A 251 -15.11 -7.12 -12.61
C LEU A 251 -14.01 -7.78 -13.44
N ASN A 252 -14.36 -8.46 -14.53
CA ASN A 252 -13.38 -9.10 -15.41
C ASN A 252 -12.92 -8.24 -16.59
N GLY A 253 -13.30 -6.96 -16.64
CA GLY A 253 -12.89 -5.99 -17.67
C GLY A 253 -13.56 -6.18 -19.03
N ASN A 254 -14.60 -7.03 -19.15
CA ASN A 254 -15.37 -7.20 -20.39
C ASN A 254 -16.42 -6.09 -20.57
N TYR A 255 -15.95 -4.84 -20.66
CA TYR A 255 -16.82 -3.66 -20.66
C TYR A 255 -17.79 -3.62 -21.84
N GLU A 256 -17.39 -4.07 -23.04
CA GLU A 256 -18.30 -4.15 -24.19
C GLU A 256 -19.49 -5.07 -23.95
N LYS A 257 -19.26 -6.23 -23.31
CA LYS A 257 -20.33 -7.16 -22.94
C LYS A 257 -21.23 -6.55 -21.85
N CYS A 258 -20.63 -5.83 -20.88
CA CYS A 258 -21.39 -5.13 -19.85
C CYS A 258 -22.32 -4.07 -20.44
N ILE A 259 -21.82 -3.19 -21.30
CA ILE A 259 -22.64 -2.17 -21.97
C ILE A 259 -23.78 -2.83 -22.73
N LYS A 260 -23.47 -3.85 -23.54
CA LYS A 260 -24.49 -4.55 -24.33
C LYS A 260 -25.59 -5.17 -23.47
N ILE A 261 -25.25 -5.82 -22.36
CA ILE A 261 -26.24 -6.47 -21.50
C ILE A 261 -27.07 -5.44 -20.72
N CYS A 262 -26.46 -4.32 -20.30
CA CYS A 262 -27.16 -3.21 -19.66
C CYS A 262 -28.13 -2.51 -20.63
N GLU A 263 -27.69 -2.19 -21.85
CA GLU A 263 -28.54 -1.58 -22.88
C GLU A 263 -29.72 -2.49 -23.28
N GLU A 264 -29.46 -3.79 -23.45
CA GLU A 264 -30.50 -4.79 -23.68
C GLU A 264 -31.53 -4.80 -22.54
N TYR A 265 -31.07 -4.84 -21.29
CA TYR A 265 -31.94 -4.83 -20.12
C TYR A 265 -32.79 -3.55 -20.03
N ILE A 266 -32.17 -2.38 -20.20
CA ILE A 266 -32.86 -1.08 -20.16
C ILE A 266 -33.94 -1.02 -21.24
N LYS A 267 -33.65 -1.53 -22.44
CA LYS A 267 -34.58 -1.48 -23.57
C LYS A 267 -35.74 -2.46 -23.43
N ASP A 268 -35.44 -3.71 -23.08
CA ASP A 268 -36.36 -4.83 -23.25
C ASP A 268 -36.93 -5.36 -21.91
N VAL A 269 -36.39 -4.93 -20.76
CA VAL A 269 -36.79 -5.44 -19.42
C VAL A 269 -37.28 -4.32 -18.50
N ASN A 270 -36.40 -3.40 -18.06
CA ASN A 270 -36.75 -2.36 -17.10
C ASN A 270 -35.82 -1.13 -17.19
N GLN A 271 -36.39 0.06 -17.39
CA GLN A 271 -35.66 1.33 -17.52
C GLN A 271 -35.31 2.01 -16.19
N SER A 272 -35.75 1.45 -15.07
CA SER A 272 -35.63 2.07 -13.74
C SER A 272 -34.81 1.23 -12.76
N ASN A 273 -33.97 0.31 -13.25
CA ASN A 273 -33.09 -0.49 -12.39
C ASN A 273 -31.80 0.28 -12.05
N ILE A 274 -31.57 0.54 -10.76
CA ILE A 274 -30.43 1.29 -10.23
C ILE A 274 -29.09 0.61 -10.57
N ASP A 275 -28.93 -0.67 -10.26
CA ASP A 275 -27.65 -1.40 -10.37
C ASP A 275 -27.13 -1.39 -11.81
N ILE A 276 -28.04 -1.53 -12.79
CA ILE A 276 -27.71 -1.55 -14.21
C ILE A 276 -27.06 -0.24 -14.66
N TYR A 277 -27.55 0.92 -14.21
CA TYR A 277 -26.93 2.20 -14.57
C TYR A 277 -25.57 2.41 -13.91
N TYR A 278 -25.36 1.90 -12.70
CA TYR A 278 -24.04 1.95 -12.06
C TYR A 278 -23.01 1.12 -12.86
N PHE A 279 -23.36 -0.12 -13.23
CA PHE A 279 -22.47 -0.97 -14.01
C PHE A 279 -22.27 -0.46 -15.45
N LEU A 280 -23.31 0.11 -16.06
CA LEU A 280 -23.20 0.77 -17.36
C LEU A 280 -22.20 1.92 -17.31
N GLY A 281 -22.35 2.83 -16.33
CA GLY A 281 -21.42 3.95 -16.15
C GLY A 281 -19.97 3.51 -15.94
N LYS A 282 -19.78 2.45 -15.14
CA LYS A 282 -18.45 1.86 -14.90
C LYS A 282 -17.84 1.24 -16.16
N ALA A 283 -18.64 0.55 -16.96
CA ALA A 283 -18.19 -0.05 -18.21
C ALA A 283 -17.87 0.99 -19.29
N GLU A 284 -18.70 2.03 -19.40
CA GLU A 284 -18.45 3.17 -20.28
C GLU A 284 -17.15 3.90 -19.90
N GLN A 285 -16.91 4.10 -18.61
CA GLN A 285 -15.66 4.65 -18.09
C GLN A 285 -14.46 3.78 -18.47
N GLY A 286 -14.59 2.45 -18.34
CA GLY A 286 -13.57 1.48 -18.72
C GLY A 286 -13.22 1.48 -20.21
N LEU A 287 -14.08 2.03 -21.06
CA LEU A 287 -13.85 2.25 -22.49
C LEU A 287 -13.59 3.72 -22.85
N GLU A 288 -13.31 4.57 -21.86
CA GLU A 288 -13.04 6.01 -22.02
C GLU A 288 -14.21 6.80 -22.65
N LYS A 289 -15.43 6.28 -22.57
CA LYS A 289 -16.67 6.95 -23.01
C LYS A 289 -17.16 7.92 -21.92
N ASN A 290 -16.40 8.99 -21.70
CA ASN A 290 -16.54 9.84 -20.53
C ASN A 290 -17.91 10.54 -20.43
N GLU A 291 -18.48 10.99 -21.56
CA GLU A 291 -19.76 11.72 -21.56
C GLU A 291 -20.94 10.78 -21.27
N GLU A 292 -20.92 9.59 -21.85
CA GLU A 292 -21.91 8.54 -21.65
C GLU A 292 -21.84 8.03 -20.20
N SER A 293 -20.64 7.72 -19.71
CA SER A 293 -20.40 7.29 -18.34
C SER A 293 -20.97 8.27 -17.32
N LYS A 294 -20.71 9.58 -17.52
CA LYS A 294 -21.24 10.64 -16.66
C LYS A 294 -22.77 10.61 -16.62
N LYS A 295 -23.44 10.51 -17.78
CA LYS A 295 -24.91 10.44 -17.87
C LYS A 295 -25.47 9.20 -17.18
N SER A 296 -24.81 8.06 -17.32
CA SER A 296 -25.19 6.82 -16.63
C SER A 296 -25.11 6.95 -15.12
N TYR A 297 -24.03 7.56 -14.59
CA TYR A 297 -23.93 7.84 -13.15
C TYR A 297 -24.93 8.89 -12.65
N GLU A 298 -25.20 9.95 -13.42
CA GLU A 298 -26.25 10.93 -13.10
C GLU A 298 -27.63 10.26 -13.03
N LYS A 299 -27.93 9.35 -13.97
CA LYS A 299 -29.17 8.58 -13.98
C LYS A 299 -29.26 7.63 -12.78
N TYR A 300 -28.15 6.96 -12.44
CA TYR A 300 -28.04 6.13 -11.24
C TYR A 300 -28.35 6.92 -9.95
N ILE A 301 -27.73 8.10 -9.77
CA ILE A 301 -27.98 8.98 -8.62
C ILE A 301 -29.44 9.43 -8.59
N TYR A 302 -30.01 9.81 -9.74
CA TYR A 302 -31.40 10.20 -9.85
C TYR A 302 -32.36 9.08 -9.41
N LEU A 303 -32.10 7.83 -9.81
CA LEU A 303 -32.94 6.69 -9.41
C LEU A 303 -32.82 6.39 -7.92
N ILE A 304 -31.65 6.56 -7.31
CA ILE A 304 -31.49 6.45 -5.84
C ILE A 304 -32.29 7.53 -5.12
N ASP A 305 -32.19 8.79 -5.57
CA ASP A 305 -32.92 9.91 -4.95
C ASP A 305 -34.43 9.82 -5.11
N ASN A 306 -34.89 9.01 -6.08
CA ASN A 306 -36.29 8.76 -6.35
C ASN A 306 -36.60 7.25 -6.23
N TYR A 307 -36.08 6.59 -5.20
CA TYR A 307 -36.16 5.12 -5.07
C TYR A 307 -37.58 4.54 -5.29
N GLU A 308 -38.62 5.23 -4.84
CA GLU A 308 -40.02 4.81 -4.99
C GLU A 308 -40.47 4.63 -6.46
N ILE A 309 -39.90 5.36 -7.42
CA ILE A 309 -40.29 5.23 -8.84
C ILE A 309 -39.66 3.99 -9.51
N THR A 310 -38.69 3.35 -8.87
CA THR A 310 -37.96 2.21 -9.43
C THR A 310 -38.75 0.92 -9.37
N ARG A 311 -39.68 0.81 -8.41
CA ARG A 311 -40.34 -0.44 -8.00
C ARG A 311 -39.36 -1.58 -7.63
N GLN A 312 -38.06 -1.30 -7.48
CA GLN A 312 -37.08 -2.30 -7.02
C GLN A 312 -37.35 -2.71 -5.56
N SER A 313 -37.94 -1.82 -4.75
CA SER A 313 -38.49 -2.13 -3.43
C SER A 313 -39.59 -3.20 -3.46
N GLU A 314 -40.28 -3.36 -4.59
CA GLU A 314 -41.37 -4.31 -4.77
C GLU A 314 -40.88 -5.64 -5.37
N SER A 315 -39.71 -5.66 -6.02
CA SER A 315 -39.15 -6.85 -6.68
C SER A 315 -38.46 -7.77 -5.69
N VAL A 316 -38.90 -9.03 -5.64
CA VAL A 316 -38.27 -10.13 -4.88
C VAL A 316 -36.99 -10.63 -5.56
N TYR A 317 -36.77 -10.23 -6.82
CA TYR A 317 -35.73 -10.76 -7.71
C TYR A 317 -34.57 -9.78 -7.96
N CYS A 318 -34.60 -8.62 -7.30
CA CYS A 318 -33.59 -7.57 -7.43
C CYS A 318 -32.64 -7.61 -6.22
N GLU A 319 -31.33 -7.59 -6.45
CA GLU A 319 -30.34 -7.66 -5.36
C GLU A 319 -30.01 -6.27 -4.77
N CYS A 320 -30.24 -5.19 -5.52
CA CYS A 320 -29.99 -3.80 -5.08
C CYS A 320 -28.57 -3.59 -4.54
N THR A 321 -27.59 -4.23 -5.19
CA THR A 321 -26.20 -4.36 -4.71
C THR A 321 -25.44 -3.04 -4.64
N THR A 322 -25.88 -2.04 -5.40
CA THR A 322 -25.17 -0.76 -5.53
C THR A 322 -25.82 0.37 -4.75
N LEU A 323 -26.91 0.16 -3.99
CA LEU A 323 -27.60 1.25 -3.27
C LEU A 323 -26.67 2.07 -2.37
N GLY A 324 -25.69 1.42 -1.74
CA GLY A 324 -24.69 2.07 -0.87
C GLY A 324 -23.56 2.79 -1.60
N LEU A 325 -23.52 2.76 -2.94
CA LEU A 325 -22.40 3.28 -3.75
C LEU A 325 -22.66 4.69 -4.33
N LYS A 326 -23.69 5.39 -3.81
CA LYS A 326 -24.02 6.76 -4.25
C LYS A 326 -22.82 7.71 -4.15
N LYS A 327 -22.06 7.60 -3.06
CA LYS A 327 -20.82 8.36 -2.84
C LYS A 327 -19.78 8.08 -3.93
N ASP A 328 -19.54 6.81 -4.24
CA ASP A 328 -18.57 6.41 -5.27
C ASP A 328 -18.96 6.95 -6.65
N ALA A 329 -20.26 6.96 -6.99
CA ALA A 329 -20.72 7.57 -8.24
C ALA A 329 -20.44 9.08 -8.31
N TYR A 330 -20.61 9.83 -7.22
CA TYR A 330 -20.21 11.25 -7.18
C TYR A 330 -18.71 11.44 -7.40
N ILE A 331 -17.88 10.58 -6.81
CA ILE A 331 -16.42 10.60 -6.99
C ILE A 331 -16.07 10.37 -8.48
N GLU A 332 -16.71 9.40 -9.13
CA GLU A 332 -16.47 9.15 -10.55
C GLU A 332 -16.98 10.29 -11.43
N ILE A 333 -18.14 10.90 -11.14
CA ILE A 333 -18.60 12.10 -11.85
C ILE A 333 -17.58 13.23 -11.75
N ILE A 334 -17.00 13.48 -10.57
CA ILE A 334 -15.97 14.54 -10.41
C ILE A 334 -14.76 14.25 -11.31
N ARG A 335 -14.29 13.01 -11.36
CA ARG A 335 -13.18 12.59 -12.23
C ARG A 335 -13.52 12.76 -13.71
N LEU A 336 -14.73 12.35 -14.11
CA LEU A 336 -15.21 12.48 -15.48
C LEU A 336 -15.32 13.95 -15.89
N CYS A 337 -15.88 14.82 -15.04
CA CYS A 337 -15.91 16.26 -15.27
C CYS A 337 -14.51 16.85 -15.42
N HIS A 338 -13.55 16.39 -14.62
CA HIS A 338 -12.15 16.81 -14.76
C HIS A 338 -11.52 16.37 -16.09
N ASN A 339 -11.72 15.12 -16.50
CA ASN A 339 -11.26 14.60 -17.79
C ASN A 339 -11.90 15.32 -18.99
N LEU A 340 -13.13 15.79 -18.83
CA LEU A 340 -13.87 16.59 -19.82
C LEU A 340 -13.55 18.09 -19.75
N GLU A 341 -12.60 18.51 -18.90
CA GLU A 341 -12.22 19.91 -18.65
C GLU A 341 -13.36 20.82 -18.15
N ARG A 342 -14.39 20.24 -17.54
CA ARG A 342 -15.55 20.96 -16.98
C ARG A 342 -15.33 21.32 -15.52
N TYR A 343 -14.38 22.22 -15.28
CA TYR A 343 -13.90 22.55 -13.93
C TYR A 343 -14.96 23.17 -13.00
N GLU A 344 -15.94 23.92 -13.53
CA GLU A 344 -17.05 24.42 -12.71
C GLU A 344 -17.94 23.28 -12.19
N GLU A 345 -18.17 22.25 -13.03
CA GLU A 345 -18.92 21.05 -12.63
C GLU A 345 -18.16 20.21 -11.60
N VAL A 346 -16.82 20.19 -11.64
CA VAL A 346 -15.98 19.58 -10.61
C VAL A 346 -16.25 20.21 -9.25
N ILE A 347 -16.21 21.55 -9.17
CA ILE A 347 -16.45 22.30 -7.94
C ILE A 347 -17.88 22.06 -7.43
N LEU A 348 -18.87 22.11 -8.33
CA LEU A 348 -20.27 21.86 -7.99
C LEU A 348 -20.49 20.47 -7.38
N ASN A 349 -19.97 19.42 -8.02
CA ASN A 349 -20.14 18.04 -7.55
C ASN A 349 -19.33 17.76 -6.28
N TYR A 350 -18.15 18.38 -6.11
CA TYR A 350 -17.41 18.33 -4.86
C TYR A 350 -18.23 18.91 -3.69
N ASN A 351 -18.87 20.08 -3.89
CA ASN A 351 -19.69 20.71 -2.85
C ASN A 351 -20.88 19.82 -2.46
N LYS A 352 -21.58 19.22 -3.42
CA LYS A 352 -22.66 18.26 -3.15
C LYS A 352 -22.17 17.06 -2.33
N LEU A 353 -21.00 16.52 -2.65
CA LEU A 353 -20.40 15.41 -1.91
C LEU A 353 -20.10 15.83 -0.46
N ASN A 354 -19.51 17.01 -0.26
CA ASN A 354 -19.15 17.53 1.05
C ASN A 354 -20.38 17.86 1.93
N GLU A 355 -21.43 18.45 1.34
CA GLU A 355 -22.70 18.77 2.03
C GLU A 355 -23.39 17.53 2.58
N ASN A 356 -23.28 16.40 1.87
CA ASN A 356 -23.78 15.09 2.34
C ASN A 356 -22.94 14.49 3.47
N GLY A 357 -21.87 15.17 3.89
CA GLY A 357 -21.00 14.77 4.98
C GLY A 357 -20.00 13.66 4.63
N GLU A 358 -19.86 13.36 3.34
CA GLU A 358 -19.02 12.28 2.81
C GLU A 358 -17.53 12.63 2.83
N GLU A 359 -16.69 11.59 2.85
CA GLU A 359 -15.23 11.74 2.73
C GLU A 359 -14.84 12.24 1.32
N THR A 360 -14.13 13.36 1.26
CA THR A 360 -13.72 14.00 -0.01
C THR A 360 -12.25 13.77 -0.37
N SER A 361 -11.49 13.07 0.47
CA SER A 361 -10.03 12.84 0.32
C SER A 361 -9.64 12.38 -1.09
N LYS A 362 -10.43 11.48 -1.69
CA LYS A 362 -10.19 10.89 -3.02
C LYS A 362 -10.34 11.87 -4.20
N VAL A 363 -10.87 13.07 -3.97
CA VAL A 363 -11.16 14.06 -5.02
C VAL A 363 -10.59 15.47 -4.78
N ASN A 364 -9.86 15.67 -3.69
CA ASN A 364 -9.24 16.97 -3.38
C ASN A 364 -8.32 17.46 -4.51
N TYR A 365 -7.50 16.59 -5.09
CA TYR A 365 -6.62 16.95 -6.21
C TYR A 365 -7.40 17.59 -7.37
N PHE A 366 -8.53 16.99 -7.76
CA PHE A 366 -9.36 17.50 -8.86
C PHE A 366 -10.01 18.83 -8.49
N LEU A 367 -10.44 19.00 -7.23
CA LEU A 367 -10.92 20.29 -6.73
C LEU A 367 -9.83 21.37 -6.82
N ILE A 368 -8.62 21.09 -6.32
CA ILE A 368 -7.51 22.06 -6.31
C ILE A 368 -7.15 22.44 -7.74
N ASN A 369 -7.10 21.46 -8.66
CA ASN A 369 -6.89 21.72 -10.07
C ASN A 369 -8.01 22.57 -10.68
N ALA A 370 -9.28 22.29 -10.37
CA ALA A 370 -10.41 23.08 -10.84
C ALA A 370 -10.39 24.51 -10.29
N LEU A 371 -10.03 24.72 -9.02
CA LEU A 371 -9.86 26.05 -8.43
C LEU A 371 -8.72 26.82 -9.10
N TYR A 372 -7.62 26.14 -9.45
CA TYR A 372 -6.55 26.75 -10.24
C TYR A 372 -7.02 27.14 -11.64
N LYS A 373 -7.70 26.25 -12.36
CA LYS A 373 -8.18 26.47 -13.73
C LYS A 373 -9.29 27.51 -13.84
N THR A 374 -10.05 27.72 -12.77
CA THR A 374 -11.10 28.74 -12.69
C THR A 374 -10.67 30.02 -11.98
N GLU A 375 -9.37 30.18 -11.67
CA GLU A 375 -8.81 31.35 -10.98
C GLU A 375 -9.39 31.62 -9.56
N ASN A 376 -9.86 30.57 -8.87
CA ASN A 376 -10.45 30.61 -7.52
C ASN A 376 -9.53 30.00 -6.44
N LEU A 377 -8.21 30.14 -6.58
CA LEU A 377 -7.25 29.57 -5.61
C LEU A 377 -7.40 30.16 -4.19
N ASP A 378 -7.97 31.35 -4.05
CA ASP A 378 -8.24 31.98 -2.76
C ASP A 378 -9.17 31.16 -1.86
N LYS A 379 -10.01 30.29 -2.45
CA LYS A 379 -10.91 29.39 -1.74
C LYS A 379 -10.25 28.12 -1.19
N VAL A 380 -9.01 27.81 -1.56
CA VAL A 380 -8.32 26.57 -1.12
C VAL A 380 -8.29 26.47 0.41
N LYS A 381 -8.08 27.59 1.11
CA LYS A 381 -8.11 27.61 2.58
C LYS A 381 -9.48 27.28 3.15
N GLU A 382 -10.56 27.77 2.53
CA GLU A 382 -11.93 27.51 2.98
C GLU A 382 -12.22 26.00 2.95
N TYR A 383 -11.86 25.33 1.84
CA TYR A 383 -11.99 23.89 1.72
C TYR A 383 -11.13 23.11 2.73
N TYR A 384 -9.87 23.54 2.94
CA TYR A 384 -9.01 22.96 3.96
C TYR A 384 -9.58 23.11 5.38
N ASP A 385 -10.14 24.29 5.70
CA ASP A 385 -10.73 24.53 7.02
C ASP A 385 -12.01 23.71 7.23
N GLY A 386 -12.75 23.43 6.15
CA GLY A 386 -13.93 22.56 6.14
C GLY A 386 -13.63 21.06 6.36
N CYS A 387 -12.37 20.62 6.24
CA CYS A 387 -11.98 19.25 6.56
C CYS A 387 -12.25 18.91 8.04
N LYS A 388 -12.96 17.80 8.28
CA LYS A 388 -13.49 17.44 9.60
C LYS A 388 -12.42 16.91 10.55
N THR A 389 -11.49 16.10 10.05
CA THR A 389 -10.46 15.47 10.88
C THR A 389 -9.05 15.98 10.56
N LYS A 390 -8.11 15.76 11.48
CA LYS A 390 -6.68 16.02 11.21
C LYS A 390 -6.16 15.17 10.05
N SER A 391 -6.66 13.94 9.90
CA SER A 391 -6.29 13.05 8.81
C SER A 391 -6.72 13.65 7.46
N ASP A 392 -7.96 14.16 7.37
CA ASP A 392 -8.47 14.79 6.15
C ASP A 392 -7.64 16.01 5.77
N LYS A 393 -7.28 16.84 6.75
CA LYS A 393 -6.41 18.02 6.55
C LYS A 393 -5.03 17.63 6.02
N ASN A 394 -4.44 16.56 6.57
CA ASN A 394 -3.15 16.06 6.10
C ASN A 394 -3.24 15.53 4.66
N MET A 395 -4.29 14.76 4.33
CA MET A 395 -4.50 14.29 2.96
C MET A 395 -4.71 15.45 1.98
N PHE A 396 -5.49 16.46 2.37
CA PHE A 396 -5.70 17.67 1.57
C PHE A 396 -4.38 18.40 1.27
N ILE A 397 -3.48 18.52 2.25
CA ILE A 397 -2.13 19.08 2.05
C ILE A 397 -1.32 18.22 1.07
N ILE A 398 -1.34 16.90 1.21
CA ILE A 398 -0.65 15.98 0.28
C ILE A 398 -1.17 16.18 -1.15
N ASP A 399 -2.48 16.33 -1.34
CA ASP A 399 -3.07 16.58 -2.65
C ASP A 399 -2.68 17.94 -3.24
N ILE A 400 -2.55 18.99 -2.40
CA ILE A 400 -1.99 20.28 -2.82
C ILE A 400 -0.55 20.11 -3.31
N GLU A 401 0.28 19.42 -2.55
CA GLU A 401 1.71 19.24 -2.87
C GLU A 401 1.90 18.41 -4.15
N ASN A 402 1.12 17.34 -4.31
CA ASN A 402 1.08 16.57 -5.56
C ASN A 402 0.65 17.45 -6.74
N PHE A 403 -0.33 18.34 -6.54
CA PHE A 403 -0.76 19.28 -7.57
C PHE A 403 0.35 20.30 -7.91
N ILE A 404 1.03 20.88 -6.92
CA ILE A 404 2.13 21.84 -7.14
C ILE A 404 3.22 21.25 -8.04
N LEU A 405 3.53 19.95 -7.94
CA LEU A 405 4.52 19.29 -8.79
C LEU A 405 4.13 19.25 -10.28
N THR A 406 2.84 19.36 -10.59
CA THR A 406 2.31 19.37 -11.97
C THR A 406 2.17 20.76 -12.59
N VAL A 407 2.38 21.82 -11.80
CA VAL A 407 2.20 23.22 -12.21
C VAL A 407 3.53 23.83 -12.66
N ILE A 408 3.48 24.68 -13.68
CA ILE A 408 4.66 25.40 -14.18
C ILE A 408 5.23 26.33 -13.09
N GLU A 409 6.56 26.53 -13.10
CA GLU A 409 7.26 27.22 -12.00
C GLU A 409 6.75 28.66 -11.76
N GLU A 410 6.37 29.37 -12.82
CA GLU A 410 5.83 30.74 -12.75
C GLU A 410 4.53 30.82 -11.93
N ASP A 411 3.69 29.79 -12.00
CA ASP A 411 2.38 29.74 -11.35
C ASP A 411 2.44 29.15 -9.94
N LYS A 412 3.51 28.43 -9.56
CA LYS A 412 3.64 27.88 -8.19
C LYS A 412 3.54 28.98 -7.13
N LYS A 413 4.03 30.19 -7.41
CA LYS A 413 3.90 31.34 -6.50
C LYS A 413 2.44 31.67 -6.19
N LYS A 414 1.53 31.58 -7.17
CA LYS A 414 0.10 31.83 -6.95
C LYS A 414 -0.50 30.83 -5.95
N ILE A 415 -0.08 29.56 -6.05
CA ILE A 415 -0.52 28.51 -5.15
C ILE A 415 0.06 28.74 -3.75
N TYR A 416 1.37 28.98 -3.63
CA TYR A 416 2.02 29.30 -2.35
C TYR A 416 1.36 30.50 -1.66
N GLU A 417 0.99 31.54 -2.41
CA GLU A 417 0.25 32.70 -1.90
C GLU A 417 -1.14 32.34 -1.35
N ALA A 418 -1.84 31.40 -1.98
CA ALA A 418 -3.11 30.91 -1.48
C ALA A 418 -2.94 30.09 -0.20
N VAL A 419 -1.97 29.17 -0.18
CA VAL A 419 -1.83 28.18 0.90
C VAL A 419 -0.97 28.64 2.08
N LYS A 420 -0.21 29.74 1.96
CA LYS A 420 0.48 30.35 3.11
C LYS A 420 -0.46 30.74 4.25
N LYS A 421 -1.74 30.96 3.92
CA LYS A 421 -2.79 31.31 4.89
C LYS A 421 -3.26 30.10 5.73
N ILE A 422 -2.86 28.88 5.37
CA ILE A 422 -3.12 27.67 6.16
C ILE A 422 -2.28 27.73 7.44
N SER A 423 -2.86 27.37 8.58
CA SER A 423 -2.19 27.45 9.87
C SER A 423 -1.10 26.38 10.06
N GLY A 424 -0.15 26.65 10.96
CA GLY A 424 0.90 25.72 11.34
C GLY A 424 2.12 25.74 10.41
N ASN A 425 2.92 24.68 10.47
CA ASN A 425 4.20 24.60 9.77
C ASN A 425 4.06 24.59 8.24
N TYR A 426 2.91 24.17 7.71
CA TYR A 426 2.63 24.22 6.27
C TYR A 426 2.50 25.65 5.75
N GLY A 427 1.84 26.54 6.50
CA GLY A 427 1.82 27.97 6.18
C GLY A 427 3.24 28.55 6.19
N THR A 428 4.01 28.26 7.25
CA THR A 428 5.42 28.68 7.40
C THR A 428 6.28 28.21 6.24
N LEU A 429 6.13 26.96 5.77
CA LEU A 429 6.84 26.44 4.60
C LEU A 429 6.55 27.28 3.35
N ASN A 430 5.29 27.65 3.15
CA ASN A 430 4.89 28.42 1.98
C ASN A 430 5.34 29.90 2.06
N GLU A 431 5.44 30.49 3.25
CA GLU A 431 6.15 31.77 3.45
C GLU A 431 7.63 31.66 3.03
N ILE A 432 8.32 30.59 3.45
CA ILE A 432 9.72 30.32 3.09
C ILE A 432 9.88 30.17 1.57
N ARG A 433 8.96 29.45 0.90
CA ARG A 433 8.93 29.28 -0.56
C ARG A 433 8.73 30.61 -1.30
N LEU A 434 7.93 31.52 -0.74
CA LEU A 434 7.72 32.88 -1.25
C LEU A 434 8.90 33.83 -0.99
N GLY A 435 9.91 33.38 -0.24
CA GLY A 435 11.14 34.15 0.01
C GLY A 435 11.14 34.93 1.32
N THR A 436 10.21 34.66 2.24
CA THR A 436 10.31 35.20 3.61
C THR A 436 11.55 34.63 4.30
N GLU A 437 12.47 35.50 4.71
CA GLU A 437 13.65 35.09 5.47
C GLU A 437 13.26 34.56 6.85
N LYS A 438 13.84 33.43 7.23
CA LYS A 438 13.71 32.81 8.55
C LYS A 438 15.09 32.41 9.06
N ASP A 439 15.26 32.40 10.38
CA ASP A 439 16.47 31.91 11.01
C ASP A 439 16.58 30.37 10.94
N MET A 440 17.75 29.85 11.31
CA MET A 440 18.02 28.40 11.30
C MET A 440 17.17 27.64 12.34
N GLU A 441 16.79 28.27 13.45
CA GLU A 441 16.02 27.62 14.51
C GLU A 441 14.58 27.35 14.08
N VAL A 442 13.98 28.24 13.28
CA VAL A 442 12.70 27.99 12.62
C VAL A 442 12.79 26.78 11.70
N PHE A 443 13.84 26.67 10.87
CA PHE A 443 14.03 25.53 9.97
C PHE A 443 14.15 24.21 10.75
N LYS A 444 14.98 24.18 11.80
CA LYS A 444 15.15 23.02 12.67
C LYS A 444 13.85 22.62 13.35
N LYS A 445 13.09 23.59 13.87
CA LYS A 445 11.79 23.34 14.51
C LYS A 445 10.82 22.66 13.55
N VAL A 446 10.66 23.20 12.35
CA VAL A 446 9.75 22.65 11.34
C VAL A 446 10.17 21.23 10.97
N LEU A 447 11.44 20.98 10.62
CA LEU A 447 11.89 19.64 10.23
C LEU A 447 11.86 18.63 11.38
N LYS A 448 11.89 19.09 12.64
CA LYS A 448 11.77 18.23 13.82
C LYS A 448 10.33 17.80 14.10
N GLU A 449 9.35 18.64 13.80
CA GLU A 449 7.92 18.36 14.01
C GLU A 449 7.28 17.66 12.80
N GLU A 450 7.75 17.98 11.60
CA GLU A 450 7.15 17.54 10.34
C GLU A 450 7.96 16.41 9.70
N ARG A 451 7.27 15.56 8.93
CA ARG A 451 7.81 14.29 8.39
C ARG A 451 7.56 14.06 6.91
N HIS A 452 6.84 14.96 6.23
CA HIS A 452 6.54 14.82 4.82
C HIS A 452 7.67 15.31 3.92
N SER A 453 7.96 14.57 2.85
CA SER A 453 9.13 14.80 1.97
C SER A 453 9.20 16.21 1.36
N TYR A 454 8.06 16.87 1.10
CA TYR A 454 8.00 18.22 0.56
C TYR A 454 8.61 19.31 1.48
N TYR A 455 8.76 19.04 2.78
CA TYR A 455 9.54 19.90 3.67
C TYR A 455 11.04 19.92 3.32
N GLY A 456 11.50 19.06 2.42
CA GLY A 456 12.80 19.17 1.77
C GLY A 456 13.04 20.53 1.10
N ASP A 457 12.01 21.31 0.78
CA ASP A 457 12.17 22.69 0.33
C ASP A 457 12.89 23.60 1.35
N ILE A 458 12.83 23.27 2.65
CA ILE A 458 13.64 23.94 3.69
C ILE A 458 15.11 23.61 3.51
N VAL A 459 15.43 22.34 3.22
CA VAL A 459 16.81 21.90 2.93
C VAL A 459 17.31 22.58 1.66
N TYR A 460 16.49 22.63 0.60
CA TYR A 460 16.78 23.39 -0.62
C TYR A 460 17.11 24.86 -0.32
N LYS A 461 16.30 25.55 0.49
CA LYS A 461 16.59 26.94 0.89
C LYS A 461 17.85 27.08 1.73
N CYS A 462 18.12 26.14 2.64
CA CYS A 462 19.36 26.11 3.41
C CYS A 462 20.59 26.08 2.49
N ILE A 463 20.57 25.21 1.47
CA ILE A 463 21.63 25.08 0.47
C ILE A 463 21.81 26.37 -0.33
N LYS A 464 20.71 26.96 -0.85
CA LYS A 464 20.77 28.18 -1.67
C LYS A 464 21.27 29.41 -0.91
N TYR A 465 21.16 29.43 0.41
CA TYR A 465 21.72 30.47 1.26
C TYR A 465 23.12 30.14 1.80
N SER A 466 23.78 29.11 1.25
CA SER A 466 25.11 28.65 1.67
C SER A 466 25.21 28.38 3.18
N LYS A 467 24.12 27.91 3.80
CA LYS A 467 24.08 27.53 5.21
C LYS A 467 24.49 26.07 5.38
N ASP A 468 24.99 25.71 6.56
CA ASP A 468 25.49 24.35 6.78
C ASP A 468 24.35 23.33 6.97
N ILE A 469 24.23 22.39 6.02
CA ILE A 469 23.19 21.34 6.01
C ILE A 469 23.35 20.39 7.20
N THR A 470 24.59 20.12 7.63
CA THR A 470 24.86 19.25 8.78
C THR A 470 24.24 19.82 10.06
N GLU A 471 24.33 21.12 10.28
CA GLU A 471 23.72 21.79 11.43
C GLU A 471 22.19 21.72 11.41
N LEU A 472 21.58 21.77 10.21
CA LEU A 472 20.14 21.65 10.04
C LEU A 472 19.64 20.22 10.30
N LEU A 473 20.36 19.20 9.83
CA LEU A 473 19.87 17.83 9.77
C LEU A 473 20.44 16.88 10.85
N LYS A 474 21.43 17.31 11.65
CA LYS A 474 22.13 16.45 12.62
C LYS A 474 21.20 15.70 13.58
N ASP A 475 20.09 16.32 13.99
CA ASP A 475 19.13 15.78 14.96
C ASP A 475 17.84 15.25 14.30
N ILE A 476 17.81 15.14 12.97
CA ILE A 476 16.72 14.53 12.20
C ILE A 476 16.97 13.03 12.01
N GLU A 477 15.92 12.22 12.02
CA GLU A 477 16.03 10.76 11.83
C GLU A 477 16.44 10.43 10.38
N ASP A 478 17.16 9.31 10.21
CA ASP A 478 17.82 8.94 8.96
C ASP A 478 16.84 8.79 7.78
N ILE A 479 15.67 8.22 8.04
CA ILE A 479 14.62 8.02 7.02
C ILE A 479 14.12 9.35 6.46
N TYR A 480 13.90 10.36 7.30
CA TYR A 480 13.37 11.66 6.84
C TYR A 480 14.45 12.50 6.15
N ILE A 481 15.72 12.38 6.57
CA ILE A 481 16.83 12.97 5.81
C ILE A 481 16.83 12.42 4.39
N GLN A 482 16.72 11.09 4.23
CA GLN A 482 16.67 10.46 2.91
C GLN A 482 15.47 10.96 2.09
N GLU A 483 14.28 11.06 2.68
CA GLU A 483 13.08 11.58 2.01
C GLU A 483 13.25 13.04 1.54
N TYR A 484 13.80 13.92 2.39
CA TYR A 484 14.03 15.33 2.03
C TYR A 484 15.05 15.48 0.91
N ILE A 485 16.15 14.74 0.96
CA ILE A 485 17.18 14.80 -0.08
C ILE A 485 16.66 14.20 -1.40
N ASN A 486 15.92 13.08 -1.34
CA ASN A 486 15.29 12.50 -2.53
C ASN A 486 14.32 13.48 -3.19
N TYR A 487 13.47 14.14 -2.39
CA TYR A 487 12.53 15.16 -2.89
C TYR A 487 13.25 16.27 -3.64
N ILE A 488 14.30 16.88 -3.06
CA ILE A 488 14.99 17.99 -3.74
C ILE A 488 15.80 17.52 -4.95
N VAL A 489 16.41 16.33 -4.93
CA VAL A 489 17.16 15.81 -6.10
C VAL A 489 16.22 15.48 -7.27
N ASN A 490 15.01 15.00 -6.96
CA ASN A 490 14.01 14.65 -7.97
C ASN A 490 13.32 15.89 -8.54
N TYR A 491 12.93 16.85 -7.70
CA TYR A 491 12.04 17.94 -8.09
C TYR A 491 12.70 19.33 -8.14
N LYS A 492 13.93 19.50 -7.62
CA LYS A 492 14.71 20.75 -7.61
C LYS A 492 16.09 20.53 -8.25
N ARG A 493 16.09 20.17 -9.54
CA ARG A 493 17.30 19.71 -10.28
C ARG A 493 18.47 20.69 -10.26
N ASP A 494 18.22 21.97 -10.08
CA ASP A 494 19.24 23.01 -9.99
C ASP A 494 20.12 22.90 -8.73
N VAL A 495 19.69 22.16 -7.70
CA VAL A 495 20.45 21.94 -6.46
C VAL A 495 21.48 20.79 -6.56
N ILE A 496 21.41 19.99 -7.63
CA ILE A 496 22.21 18.76 -7.76
C ILE A 496 23.71 19.06 -7.69
N MET A 497 24.15 20.12 -8.37
CA MET A 497 25.56 20.52 -8.33
C MET A 497 25.95 21.17 -7.01
N ASP A 498 25.06 21.97 -6.41
CA ASP A 498 25.29 22.56 -5.09
C ASP A 498 25.51 21.48 -4.03
N LEU A 499 24.71 20.40 -4.05
CA LEU A 499 24.86 19.25 -3.15
C LEU A 499 26.16 18.47 -3.41
N TYR A 500 26.53 18.27 -4.67
CA TYR A 500 27.78 17.61 -5.03
C TYR A 500 28.98 18.43 -4.54
N ASP A 501 29.01 19.72 -4.83
CA ASP A 501 30.11 20.62 -4.45
C ASP A 501 30.16 20.77 -2.92
N TYR A 502 29.01 20.85 -2.25
CA TYR A 502 28.93 20.80 -0.78
C TYR A 502 29.61 19.53 -0.25
N LEU A 503 29.19 18.34 -0.70
CA LEU A 503 29.74 17.09 -0.21
C LEU A 503 31.24 16.94 -0.50
N MET A 504 31.69 17.38 -1.68
CA MET A 504 33.11 17.32 -2.06
C MET A 504 33.98 18.30 -1.28
N SER A 505 33.44 19.45 -0.87
CA SER A 505 34.15 20.44 -0.04
C SER A 505 34.25 20.06 1.44
N LYS A 506 33.36 19.21 1.95
CA LYS A 506 33.38 18.80 3.37
C LYS A 506 34.56 17.88 3.68
N PRO A 507 35.24 18.04 4.81
CA PRO A 507 36.36 17.17 5.14
C PRO A 507 35.90 15.74 5.43
N ILE A 508 36.82 14.78 5.31
CA ILE A 508 36.63 13.39 5.72
C ILE A 508 36.32 13.39 7.23
N THR A 509 35.42 12.51 7.63
CA THR A 509 34.91 12.46 9.00
C THR A 509 34.58 11.04 9.41
N LEU A 510 34.82 10.71 10.68
CA LEU A 510 34.25 9.53 11.35
C LEU A 510 33.05 9.89 12.26
N ASN A 511 32.67 11.17 12.34
CA ASN A 511 31.53 11.61 13.12
C ASN A 511 30.23 11.02 12.58
N ILE A 512 29.55 10.21 13.40
CA ILE A 512 28.36 9.48 12.98
C ILE A 512 27.21 10.39 12.53
N LYS A 513 27.05 11.59 13.11
CA LYS A 513 25.99 12.53 12.71
C LYS A 513 26.24 13.09 11.31
N ASN A 514 27.50 13.35 10.94
CA ASN A 514 27.87 13.82 9.61
C ASN A 514 27.79 12.68 8.59
N ILE A 515 28.33 11.51 8.91
CA ILE A 515 28.25 10.30 8.07
C ILE A 515 26.80 9.99 7.71
N LYS A 516 25.89 10.05 8.69
CA LYS A 516 24.45 9.86 8.51
C LYS A 516 23.90 10.77 7.40
N ILE A 517 24.35 12.01 7.29
CA ILE A 517 23.87 12.97 6.29
C ILE A 517 24.56 12.75 4.94
N TYR A 518 25.89 12.58 4.96
CA TYR A 518 26.70 12.42 3.74
C TYR A 518 26.35 11.14 2.97
N LYS A 519 26.03 10.04 3.66
CA LYS A 519 25.57 8.82 3.00
C LYS A 519 24.24 9.03 2.27
N GLN A 520 23.32 9.84 2.81
CA GLN A 520 22.02 10.11 2.20
C GLN A 520 22.14 11.06 1.00
N ILE A 521 23.00 12.08 1.10
CA ILE A 521 23.32 12.98 -0.03
C ILE A 521 23.95 12.19 -1.17
N SER A 522 25.01 11.43 -0.89
CA SER A 522 25.70 10.63 -1.90
C SER A 522 24.79 9.57 -2.53
N LYS A 523 23.97 8.86 -1.74
CA LYS A 523 22.98 7.90 -2.25
C LYS A 523 22.01 8.55 -3.24
N SER A 524 21.42 9.68 -2.86
CA SER A 524 20.44 10.37 -3.69
C SER A 524 21.06 10.92 -4.98
N LEU A 525 22.26 11.51 -4.90
CA LEU A 525 23.00 12.00 -6.08
C LEU A 525 23.44 10.85 -6.99
N LEU A 526 23.82 9.71 -6.42
CA LEU A 526 24.23 8.51 -7.16
C LEU A 526 23.07 7.91 -7.96
N LEU A 527 21.92 7.72 -7.32
CA LEU A 527 20.77 7.04 -7.92
C LEU A 527 19.93 7.98 -8.80
N ASN A 528 19.69 9.21 -8.34
CA ASN A 528 18.73 10.13 -8.94
C ASN A 528 19.37 11.41 -9.51
N GLY A 529 20.62 11.73 -9.13
CA GLY A 529 21.29 12.97 -9.52
C GLY A 529 21.75 13.03 -10.98
N GLY A 530 21.70 11.92 -11.74
CA GLY A 530 22.10 11.90 -13.15
C GLY A 530 23.59 12.15 -13.38
N MET A 531 24.44 11.86 -12.39
CA MET A 531 25.88 12.05 -12.47
C MET A 531 26.52 11.16 -13.55
N VAL A 532 27.59 11.66 -14.16
CA VAL A 532 28.36 10.94 -15.20
C VAL A 532 29.86 10.99 -14.92
N LYS A 533 30.60 10.02 -15.47
CA LYS A 533 32.08 9.94 -15.42
C LYS A 533 32.62 10.11 -13.99
N GLU A 534 33.58 11.02 -13.79
CA GLU A 534 34.27 11.20 -12.51
C GLU A 534 33.33 11.62 -11.38
N LYS A 535 32.30 12.43 -11.66
CA LYS A 535 31.32 12.82 -10.63
C LYS A 535 30.52 11.61 -10.15
N TYR A 536 30.12 10.72 -11.05
CA TYR A 536 29.44 9.47 -10.69
C TYR A 536 30.35 8.58 -9.86
N LYS A 537 31.60 8.40 -10.30
CA LYS A 537 32.63 7.63 -9.60
C LYS A 537 32.83 8.15 -8.17
N ASN A 538 32.99 9.47 -8.01
CA ASN A 538 33.14 10.12 -6.71
C ASN A 538 31.93 9.85 -5.80
N MET A 539 30.70 10.01 -6.30
CA MET A 539 29.50 9.76 -5.50
C MET A 539 29.34 8.29 -5.13
N PHE A 540 29.70 7.37 -6.02
CA PHE A 540 29.65 5.94 -5.76
C PHE A 540 30.60 5.53 -4.65
N PHE A 541 31.87 5.95 -4.71
CA PHE A 541 32.82 5.67 -3.65
C PHE A 541 32.46 6.39 -2.34
N THR A 542 32.03 7.66 -2.41
CA THR A 542 31.57 8.39 -1.23
C THR A 542 30.43 7.66 -0.52
N TYR A 543 29.44 7.19 -1.29
CA TYR A 543 28.31 6.43 -0.79
C TYR A 543 28.73 5.12 -0.13
N ASN A 544 29.55 4.31 -0.81
CA ASN A 544 30.05 3.05 -0.29
C ASN A 544 30.86 3.26 1.01
N THR A 545 31.78 4.23 1.02
CA THR A 545 32.64 4.49 2.17
C THR A 545 31.86 4.92 3.40
N TYR A 546 31.01 5.94 3.28
CA TYR A 546 30.24 6.42 4.42
C TYR A 546 29.16 5.43 4.86
N THR A 547 28.58 4.65 3.95
CA THR A 547 27.62 3.60 4.33
C THR A 547 28.30 2.49 5.11
N TYR A 548 29.47 2.01 4.68
CA TYR A 548 30.23 1.00 5.43
C TYR A 548 30.66 1.51 6.81
N TYR A 549 31.19 2.73 6.91
CA TYR A 549 31.54 3.33 8.22
C TYR A 549 30.33 3.49 9.11
N PHE A 550 29.17 3.86 8.56
CA PHE A 550 27.92 3.92 9.31
C PHE A 550 27.54 2.54 9.86
N LEU A 551 27.59 1.50 9.03
CA LEU A 551 27.25 0.12 9.43
C LEU A 551 28.18 -0.41 10.52
N LYS A 552 29.49 -0.20 10.38
CA LYS A 552 30.47 -0.62 11.38
C LYS A 552 30.33 0.10 12.72
N ASN A 553 29.78 1.31 12.74
CA ASN A 553 29.49 2.03 13.98
C ASN A 553 28.13 1.63 14.60
N LEU A 554 27.10 1.42 13.77
CA LEU A 554 25.75 1.13 14.25
C LEU A 554 25.61 -0.29 14.80
N TYR A 555 26.22 -1.26 14.12
CA TYR A 555 26.21 -2.65 14.54
C TYR A 555 27.41 -2.97 15.42
N ASN A 556 27.40 -4.14 16.07
CA ASN A 556 28.50 -4.57 16.91
C ASN A 556 29.81 -4.56 16.09
N PRO A 557 30.78 -3.69 16.43
CA PRO A 557 31.97 -3.49 15.62
C PRO A 557 32.94 -4.68 15.71
N ASN A 558 32.65 -5.70 16.51
CA ASN A 558 33.41 -6.94 16.59
C ASN A 558 32.89 -8.02 15.62
N LEU A 559 31.71 -7.82 15.02
CA LEU A 559 31.20 -8.72 13.99
C LEU A 559 31.96 -8.50 12.68
N ASN A 560 32.34 -9.60 12.04
CA ASN A 560 32.89 -9.55 10.69
C ASN A 560 31.77 -9.30 9.65
N ASP A 561 32.16 -8.96 8.43
CA ASP A 561 31.21 -8.54 7.39
C ASP A 561 30.21 -9.64 7.01
N ASN A 562 30.58 -10.93 7.10
CA ASN A 562 29.67 -12.04 6.80
C ASN A 562 28.62 -12.20 7.91
N GLU A 563 29.02 -12.08 9.18
CA GLU A 563 28.08 -12.13 10.32
C GLU A 563 27.09 -10.97 10.27
N LEU A 564 27.56 -9.77 9.94
CA LEU A 564 26.72 -8.59 9.71
C LEU A 564 25.71 -8.84 8.57
N LEU A 565 26.17 -9.46 7.47
CA LEU A 565 25.33 -9.74 6.31
C LEU A 565 24.16 -10.68 6.64
N GLU A 566 24.27 -11.56 7.62
CA GLU A 566 23.16 -12.43 8.07
C GLU A 566 22.07 -11.67 8.84
N MET A 567 22.40 -10.50 9.43
CA MET A 567 21.50 -9.74 10.30
C MET A 567 20.86 -8.52 9.61
N ILE A 568 21.45 -8.02 8.53
CA ILE A 568 20.96 -6.82 7.84
C ILE A 568 19.82 -7.16 6.87
N MET A 569 18.67 -6.49 7.07
CA MET A 569 17.50 -6.59 6.19
C MET A 569 17.53 -5.62 5.01
N ASP A 570 18.17 -4.45 5.15
CA ASP A 570 18.19 -3.42 4.11
C ASP A 570 19.06 -3.83 2.90
N SER A 571 18.46 -3.82 1.71
CA SER A 571 19.09 -4.28 0.48
C SER A 571 20.36 -3.48 0.12
N ASP A 572 20.35 -2.17 0.32
CA ASP A 572 21.46 -1.30 -0.07
C ASP A 572 22.65 -1.45 0.90
N HIS A 573 22.37 -1.60 2.19
CA HIS A 573 23.38 -1.94 3.19
C HIS A 573 24.04 -3.30 2.89
N ARG A 574 23.26 -4.31 2.49
CA ARG A 574 23.79 -5.62 2.06
C ARG A 574 24.69 -5.50 0.85
N PHE A 575 24.32 -4.66 -0.13
CA PHE A 575 25.15 -4.39 -1.30
C PHE A 575 26.54 -3.86 -0.91
N VAL A 576 26.60 -2.86 -0.04
CA VAL A 576 27.86 -2.26 0.41
C VAL A 576 28.76 -3.27 1.13
N LEU A 577 28.20 -4.10 2.03
CA LEU A 577 28.97 -5.16 2.68
C LEU A 577 29.47 -6.23 1.72
N LYS A 578 28.61 -6.70 0.81
CA LYS A 578 29.00 -7.68 -0.22
C LYS A 578 30.15 -7.16 -1.09
N LEU A 579 30.06 -5.90 -1.51
CA LEU A 579 31.12 -5.27 -2.29
C LEU A 579 32.44 -5.24 -1.50
N ASN A 580 32.42 -4.86 -0.22
CA ASN A 580 33.62 -4.84 0.62
C ASN A 580 34.22 -6.25 0.83
N ILE A 581 33.38 -7.26 1.11
CA ILE A 581 33.81 -8.67 1.20
C ILE A 581 34.48 -9.10 -0.11
N MET A 582 33.92 -8.76 -1.27
CA MET A 582 34.49 -9.11 -2.56
C MET A 582 35.86 -8.48 -2.79
N GLU A 583 36.04 -7.19 -2.46
CA GLU A 583 37.35 -6.51 -2.56
C GLU A 583 38.42 -7.22 -1.71
N SER A 584 38.07 -7.73 -0.52
CA SER A 584 39.01 -8.49 0.31
C SER A 584 39.51 -9.79 -0.34
N ILE A 585 38.70 -10.40 -1.21
CA ILE A 585 39.03 -11.65 -1.92
C ILE A 585 39.96 -11.39 -3.12
N LYS A 586 39.98 -10.17 -3.67
CA LYS A 586 40.71 -9.80 -4.90
C LYS A 586 42.18 -10.25 -4.90
N LYS A 587 42.88 -10.10 -3.75
CA LYS A 587 44.29 -10.48 -3.60
C LYS A 587 44.50 -12.00 -3.62
N ASN A 588 43.57 -12.75 -3.04
CA ASN A 588 43.70 -14.20 -2.80
C ASN A 588 43.12 -15.05 -3.93
N ASP A 589 42.02 -14.61 -4.56
CA ASP A 589 41.32 -15.36 -5.61
C ASP A 589 40.71 -14.42 -6.67
N ARG A 590 41.53 -14.13 -7.69
CA ARG A 590 41.19 -13.25 -8.82
C ARG A 590 40.02 -13.76 -9.66
N LEU A 591 39.88 -15.08 -9.83
CA LEU A 591 38.79 -15.67 -10.63
C LEU A 591 37.46 -15.60 -9.88
N LYS A 592 37.46 -15.92 -8.58
CA LYS A 592 36.27 -15.76 -7.75
C LYS A 592 35.84 -14.31 -7.67
N TYR A 593 36.79 -13.37 -7.51
CA TYR A 593 36.50 -11.93 -7.48
C TYR A 593 35.70 -11.45 -8.71
N ILE A 594 36.19 -11.72 -9.93
CA ILE A 594 35.49 -11.27 -11.15
C ILE A 594 34.14 -11.98 -11.36
N LYS A 595 34.04 -13.26 -10.98
CA LYS A 595 32.77 -14.00 -11.01
C LYS A 595 31.75 -13.36 -10.06
N SER A 596 32.15 -13.09 -8.82
CA SER A 596 31.31 -12.46 -7.79
C SER A 596 30.85 -11.06 -8.21
N LEU A 597 31.71 -10.24 -8.82
CA LEU A 597 31.30 -8.93 -9.34
C LEU A 597 30.23 -9.04 -10.43
N ARG A 598 30.36 -10.01 -11.36
CA ARG A 598 29.36 -10.23 -12.41
C ARG A 598 28.02 -10.69 -11.85
N GLU A 599 28.03 -11.54 -10.82
CA GLU A 599 26.82 -11.94 -10.10
C GLU A 599 26.18 -10.75 -9.37
N LEU A 600 26.99 -9.89 -8.73
CA LEU A 600 26.53 -8.69 -8.04
C LEU A 600 25.81 -7.71 -8.98
N VAL A 601 26.22 -7.61 -10.26
CA VAL A 601 25.52 -6.79 -11.28
C VAL A 601 24.09 -7.28 -11.52
N LEU A 602 23.87 -8.60 -11.50
CA LEU A 602 22.55 -9.19 -11.71
C LEU A 602 21.66 -9.00 -10.48
N GLU A 603 22.23 -9.17 -9.29
CA GLU A 603 21.52 -9.01 -8.02
C GLU A 603 21.16 -7.53 -7.74
N TYR A 604 22.04 -6.60 -8.08
CA TYR A 604 21.92 -5.17 -7.75
C TYR A 604 22.00 -4.28 -8.99
N SER A 605 21.01 -4.40 -9.87
CA SER A 605 20.96 -3.69 -11.16
C SER A 605 21.02 -2.16 -11.03
N GLY A 606 20.50 -1.60 -9.94
CA GLY A 606 20.59 -0.16 -9.60
C GLY A 606 22.03 0.36 -9.44
N TYR A 607 22.97 -0.51 -9.06
CA TYR A 607 24.38 -0.18 -8.87
C TYR A 607 25.29 -0.66 -10.01
N LYS A 608 24.71 -1.15 -11.12
CA LYS A 608 25.44 -1.72 -12.27
C LYS A 608 26.60 -0.84 -12.74
N LYS A 609 26.38 0.47 -12.91
CA LYS A 609 27.42 1.41 -13.37
C LYS A 609 28.58 1.50 -12.36
N GLY A 610 28.29 1.47 -11.06
CA GLY A 610 29.30 1.48 -10.01
C GLY A 610 30.11 0.18 -9.98
N ILE A 611 29.43 -0.96 -10.08
CA ILE A 611 30.10 -2.28 -10.13
C ILE A 611 30.98 -2.40 -11.38
N GLN A 612 30.54 -1.83 -12.51
CA GLN A 612 31.32 -1.83 -13.75
C GLN A 612 32.68 -1.11 -13.58
N ILE A 613 32.78 -0.09 -12.72
CA ILE A 613 34.05 0.59 -12.43
C ILE A 613 35.08 -0.40 -11.86
N PHE A 614 34.65 -1.30 -10.97
CA PHE A 614 35.52 -2.34 -10.40
C PHE A 614 35.92 -3.37 -11.45
N ILE A 615 34.97 -3.80 -12.30
CA ILE A 615 35.22 -4.73 -13.40
C ILE A 615 36.24 -4.15 -14.40
N ASP A 616 36.06 -2.90 -14.81
CA ASP A 616 36.94 -2.22 -15.77
C ASP A 616 38.35 -2.03 -15.19
N ARG A 617 38.45 -1.62 -13.91
CA ARG A 617 39.73 -1.51 -13.21
C ARG A 617 40.45 -2.85 -13.14
N PHE A 618 39.72 -3.92 -12.83
CA PHE A 618 40.28 -5.26 -12.77
C PHE A 618 40.74 -5.78 -14.15
N HIS A 619 39.98 -5.50 -15.21
CA HIS A 619 40.38 -5.83 -16.57
C HIS A 619 41.67 -5.14 -16.98
N LYS A 620 41.79 -3.82 -16.74
CA LYS A 620 43.04 -3.08 -16.98
C LYS A 620 44.22 -3.69 -16.23
N GLU A 621 44.02 -4.05 -14.95
CA GLU A 621 45.08 -4.66 -14.13
C GLU A 621 45.60 -5.99 -14.70
N ILE A 622 44.72 -6.78 -15.33
CA ILE A 622 45.09 -8.04 -16.00
C ILE A 622 45.82 -7.76 -17.33
N GLU A 623 45.31 -6.82 -18.13
CA GLU A 623 45.88 -6.48 -19.44
C GLU A 623 47.32 -5.96 -19.35
N MET A 624 47.68 -5.28 -18.26
CA MET A 624 49.05 -4.77 -18.05
C MET A 624 50.12 -5.88 -18.00
N GLY A 625 49.79 -7.15 -17.74
CA GLY A 625 50.76 -8.24 -17.71
C GLY A 625 51.74 -8.19 -16.52
N LYS A 626 52.51 -9.27 -16.28
CA LYS A 626 53.37 -9.38 -15.09
C LYS A 626 54.59 -8.45 -15.11
N GLU A 627 55.27 -8.34 -16.24
CA GLU A 627 56.47 -7.51 -16.38
C GLU A 627 56.20 -6.02 -16.12
N PHE A 628 55.04 -5.53 -16.59
CA PHE A 628 54.63 -4.14 -16.34
C PHE A 628 54.26 -3.90 -14.88
N GLN A 629 53.68 -4.90 -14.19
CA GLN A 629 53.40 -4.82 -12.76
C GLN A 629 54.68 -4.81 -11.92
N GLU A 630 55.70 -5.57 -12.31
CA GLU A 630 57.03 -5.53 -11.67
C GLU A 630 57.69 -4.16 -11.88
N LEU A 631 57.62 -3.62 -13.10
CA LEU A 631 58.13 -2.28 -13.40
C LEU A 631 57.41 -1.21 -12.57
N LYS A 632 56.08 -1.33 -12.41
CA LYS A 632 55.26 -0.45 -11.58
C LYS A 632 55.72 -0.45 -10.12
N ILE A 633 56.01 -1.62 -9.55
CA ILE A 633 56.52 -1.76 -8.17
C ILE A 633 57.91 -1.10 -8.04
N GLN A 634 58.81 -1.38 -8.99
CA GLN A 634 60.14 -0.75 -9.00
C GLN A 634 60.04 0.77 -9.09
N TYR A 635 59.14 1.28 -9.93
CA TYR A 635 58.92 2.71 -10.12
C TYR A 635 58.43 3.39 -8.84
N LYS A 636 57.48 2.77 -8.11
CA LYS A 636 57.04 3.23 -6.78
C LYS A 636 58.20 3.28 -5.78
N SER A 637 59.05 2.26 -5.76
CA SER A 637 60.21 2.22 -4.86
C SER A 637 61.22 3.34 -5.16
N ILE A 638 61.41 3.71 -6.43
CA ILE A 638 62.27 4.85 -6.79
C ILE A 638 61.68 6.17 -6.28
N ILE A 639 60.36 6.36 -6.41
CA ILE A 639 59.67 7.54 -5.86
C ILE A 639 59.88 7.62 -4.35
N GLU A 640 59.61 6.51 -3.65
CA GLU A 640 59.77 6.41 -2.19
C GLU A 640 61.20 6.72 -1.72
N ASN A 641 62.21 6.17 -2.40
CA ASN A 641 63.61 6.44 -2.09
C ASN A 641 63.98 7.92 -2.28
N ASN A 642 63.42 8.61 -3.27
CA ASN A 642 63.62 10.05 -3.44
C ASN A 642 62.97 10.84 -2.31
N ILE A 643 61.76 10.47 -1.87
CA ILE A 643 61.08 11.07 -0.72
C ILE A 643 61.92 10.90 0.55
N ASN A 644 62.36 9.67 0.84
CA ASN A 644 63.18 9.36 2.01
C ASN A 644 64.55 10.08 1.99
N SER A 645 65.06 10.42 0.81
CA SER A 645 66.29 11.19 0.63
C SER A 645 66.08 12.71 0.61
N GLY A 646 64.85 13.20 0.83
CA GLY A 646 64.50 14.63 0.81
C GLY A 646 64.45 15.28 -0.59
N LYS A 647 64.49 14.49 -1.66
CA LYS A 647 64.44 14.96 -3.07
C LYS A 647 63.00 15.08 -3.55
N THR A 648 62.21 15.95 -2.93
CA THR A 648 60.75 16.08 -3.16
C THR A 648 60.40 16.50 -4.59
N ASP A 649 61.16 17.41 -5.21
CA ASP A 649 60.94 17.85 -6.59
C ASP A 649 61.11 16.72 -7.62
N ASP A 650 62.11 15.86 -7.43
CA ASP A 650 62.36 14.73 -8.31
C ASP A 650 61.31 13.64 -8.12
N ALA A 651 60.88 13.40 -6.87
CA ALA A 651 59.74 12.53 -6.60
C ALA A 651 58.44 13.03 -7.27
N LEU A 652 58.15 14.34 -7.22
CA LEU A 652 56.98 14.91 -7.91
C LEU A 652 57.05 14.76 -9.43
N LYS A 653 58.22 14.93 -10.04
CA LYS A 653 58.39 14.69 -11.48
C LYS A 653 58.10 13.22 -11.82
N LEU A 654 58.65 12.28 -11.04
CA LEU A 654 58.40 10.85 -11.23
C LEU A 654 56.92 10.50 -11.05
N ILE A 655 56.24 11.08 -10.05
CA ILE A 655 54.79 10.91 -9.85
C ILE A 655 54.00 11.44 -11.06
N ARG A 656 54.35 12.60 -11.61
CA ARG A 656 53.67 13.13 -12.82
C ARG A 656 53.86 12.21 -14.04
N GLU A 657 55.03 11.60 -14.20
CA GLU A 657 55.24 10.59 -15.25
C GLU A 657 54.46 9.31 -14.98
N TYR A 658 54.35 8.91 -13.71
CA TYR A 658 53.54 7.77 -13.27
C TYR A 658 52.05 7.96 -13.62
N GLU A 659 51.49 9.11 -13.27
CA GLU A 659 50.07 9.45 -13.48
C GLU A 659 49.68 9.56 -14.97
N LYS A 660 50.65 9.68 -15.89
CA LYS A 660 50.38 9.61 -17.35
C LYS A 660 50.08 8.20 -17.82
N VAL A 661 50.57 7.19 -17.11
CA VAL A 661 50.56 5.78 -17.52
C VAL A 661 49.59 4.97 -16.68
N TYR A 662 49.50 5.26 -15.38
CA TYR A 662 48.74 4.49 -14.41
C TYR A 662 47.57 5.30 -13.83
N ASP A 663 46.45 4.63 -13.58
CA ASP A 663 45.34 5.19 -12.81
C ASP A 663 45.80 5.51 -11.37
N ASP A 664 45.08 6.41 -10.69
CA ASP A 664 45.38 6.77 -9.30
C ASP A 664 45.41 5.56 -8.36
N GLU A 665 46.38 5.56 -7.45
CA GLU A 665 46.52 4.53 -6.42
C GLU A 665 46.78 5.13 -5.04
N PRO A 666 46.30 4.47 -3.98
CA PRO A 666 46.51 4.93 -2.61
C PRO A 666 47.97 5.23 -2.28
N ASP A 667 48.92 4.38 -2.67
CA ASP A 667 50.35 4.58 -2.36
C ASP A 667 50.88 5.91 -2.93
N ILE A 668 50.56 6.21 -4.19
CA ILE A 668 51.01 7.44 -4.86
C ILE A 668 50.34 8.67 -4.26
N LEU A 669 49.05 8.57 -3.92
CA LEU A 669 48.32 9.66 -3.27
C LEU A 669 48.88 9.94 -1.86
N ASN A 670 49.18 8.91 -1.07
CA ASN A 670 49.86 9.07 0.22
C ASN A 670 51.25 9.71 0.04
N MET A 671 52.04 9.27 -0.95
CA MET A 671 53.34 9.87 -1.27
C MET A 671 53.22 11.37 -1.61
N LYS A 672 52.21 11.77 -2.40
CA LYS A 672 51.93 13.19 -2.71
C LYS A 672 51.60 13.99 -1.44
N PHE A 673 50.80 13.42 -0.55
CA PHE A 673 50.49 14.03 0.74
C PHE A 673 51.75 14.22 1.60
N ILE A 674 52.61 13.19 1.70
CA ILE A 674 53.88 13.27 2.44
C ILE A 674 54.81 14.32 1.84
N ILE A 675 54.89 14.43 0.51
CA ILE A 675 55.67 15.49 -0.13
C ILE A 675 55.11 16.87 0.22
N GLY A 676 53.79 17.03 0.21
CA GLY A 676 53.13 18.27 0.65
C GLY A 676 53.48 18.63 2.10
N LEU A 677 53.49 17.64 3.00
CA LEU A 677 53.95 17.80 4.39
C LEU A 677 55.40 18.28 4.46
N LEU A 678 56.32 17.63 3.74
CA LEU A 678 57.74 17.99 3.71
C LEU A 678 57.98 19.40 3.16
N ASN A 679 57.17 19.82 2.19
CA ASN A 679 57.25 21.14 1.57
C ASN A 679 56.42 22.22 2.29
N ASN A 680 55.71 21.87 3.37
CA ASN A 680 54.77 22.75 4.08
C ASN A 680 53.66 23.34 3.17
N ASP A 681 53.22 22.57 2.18
CA ASP A 681 52.09 22.89 1.29
C ASP A 681 51.05 21.76 1.34
N LEU A 682 49.98 22.01 2.10
CA LEU A 682 48.87 21.08 2.31
C LEU A 682 47.57 21.53 1.64
N THR A 683 47.65 22.47 0.69
CA THR A 683 46.48 23.03 0.00
C THR A 683 45.58 21.95 -0.61
N GLU A 684 46.17 20.88 -1.16
CA GLU A 684 45.45 19.74 -1.75
C GLU A 684 45.35 18.51 -0.83
N GLY A 685 45.91 18.58 0.39
CA GLY A 685 46.09 17.41 1.27
C GLY A 685 44.78 16.66 1.56
N GLU A 686 43.73 17.39 1.92
CA GLU A 686 42.40 16.82 2.20
C GLU A 686 41.81 16.11 0.97
N SER A 687 41.92 16.72 -0.21
CA SER A 687 41.37 16.18 -1.46
C SER A 687 42.13 14.92 -1.90
N ILE A 688 43.46 14.93 -1.77
CA ILE A 688 44.34 13.80 -2.06
C ILE A 688 44.01 12.62 -1.14
N LEU A 689 43.93 12.86 0.17
CA LEU A 689 43.63 11.80 1.14
C LEU A 689 42.20 11.27 1.00
N LYS A 690 41.24 12.13 0.66
CA LYS A 690 39.87 11.71 0.39
C LYS A 690 39.81 10.78 -0.82
N LYS A 691 40.48 11.16 -1.91
CA LYS A 691 40.61 10.33 -3.10
C LYS A 691 41.28 8.99 -2.78
N SER A 692 42.32 9.00 -1.95
CA SER A 692 43.03 7.79 -1.51
C SER A 692 42.10 6.85 -0.72
N LEU A 693 41.38 7.39 0.27
CA LEU A 693 40.49 6.62 1.12
C LEU A 693 39.32 6.01 0.34
N PHE A 694 38.83 6.74 -0.65
CA PHE A 694 37.72 6.29 -1.49
C PHE A 694 38.14 5.23 -2.50
N LEU A 695 39.43 5.17 -2.88
CA LEU A 695 39.98 4.11 -3.72
C LEU A 695 40.26 2.81 -2.95
N ASP A 696 40.65 2.93 -1.68
CA ASP A 696 40.86 1.81 -0.76
C ASP A 696 40.56 2.26 0.68
N MET A 697 39.36 1.89 1.14
CA MET A 697 38.89 2.27 2.46
C MET A 697 39.51 1.46 3.61
N ASN A 698 40.33 0.45 3.31
CA ASN A 698 41.07 -0.33 4.29
C ASN A 698 42.58 -0.01 4.23
N ASN A 699 42.97 1.08 3.57
CA ASN A 699 44.36 1.53 3.53
C ASN A 699 44.72 2.28 4.82
N PHE A 700 45.38 1.59 5.76
CA PHE A 700 45.72 2.16 7.07
C PHE A 700 46.75 3.29 7.01
N ASN A 701 47.63 3.33 6.01
CA ASN A 701 48.53 4.47 5.78
C ASN A 701 47.73 5.74 5.44
N THR A 702 46.70 5.62 4.60
CA THR A 702 45.77 6.72 4.34
C THR A 702 45.00 7.14 5.57
N MET A 703 44.47 6.20 6.36
CA MET A 703 43.79 6.54 7.61
C MET A 703 44.72 7.27 8.58
N PHE A 704 45.97 6.84 8.68
CA PHE A 704 46.98 7.46 9.54
C PHE A 704 47.28 8.89 9.09
N ASN A 705 47.51 9.08 7.79
CA ASN A 705 47.73 10.41 7.21
C ASN A 705 46.54 11.35 7.39
N ILE A 706 45.30 10.82 7.32
CA ILE A 706 44.09 11.59 7.64
C ILE A 706 44.10 11.99 9.12
N ALA A 707 44.35 11.05 10.04
CA ALA A 707 44.43 11.34 11.47
C ALA A 707 45.49 12.40 11.79
N TYR A 708 46.64 12.33 11.12
CA TYR A 708 47.72 13.30 11.26
C TYR A 708 47.33 14.69 10.74
N LEU A 709 46.69 14.78 9.56
CA LEU A 709 46.18 16.04 9.02
C LEU A 709 45.14 16.67 9.98
N LYS A 710 44.26 15.85 10.55
CA LYS A 710 43.28 16.28 11.57
C LYS A 710 43.96 16.82 12.82
N GLU A 711 45.00 16.14 13.30
CA GLU A 711 45.81 16.63 14.44
C GLU A 711 46.40 18.01 14.14
N MET A 712 46.97 18.20 12.95
CA MET A 712 47.55 19.49 12.53
C MET A 712 46.53 20.62 12.47
N ASN A 713 45.30 20.30 12.04
CA ASN A 713 44.20 21.26 11.98
C ASN A 713 43.53 21.53 13.34
N GLY A 714 43.97 20.86 14.41
CA GLY A 714 43.38 20.98 15.76
C GLY A 714 42.08 20.19 15.95
N GLU A 715 41.71 19.34 15.00
CA GLU A 715 40.53 18.48 15.05
C GLU A 715 40.83 17.20 15.87
N PHE A 716 41.22 17.37 17.13
CA PHE A 716 41.78 16.29 17.96
C PHE A 716 40.83 15.11 18.20
N GLU A 717 39.53 15.36 18.33
CA GLU A 717 38.54 14.29 18.52
C GLU A 717 38.46 13.40 17.28
N GLU A 718 38.35 14.00 16.09
CA GLU A 718 38.36 13.28 14.81
C GLU A 718 39.69 12.53 14.60
N ALA A 719 40.83 13.16 14.90
CA ALA A 719 42.13 12.50 14.83
C ALA A 719 42.19 11.23 15.69
N ILE A 720 41.72 11.31 16.94
CA ILE A 720 41.65 10.15 17.84
C ILE A 720 40.73 9.06 17.27
N MET A 721 39.58 9.41 16.70
CA MET A 721 38.67 8.40 16.11
C MET A 721 39.35 7.60 14.99
N PHE A 722 40.15 8.26 14.13
CA PHE A 722 40.89 7.56 13.08
C PHE A 722 42.01 6.69 13.67
N TYR A 723 42.80 7.19 14.62
CA TYR A 723 43.82 6.37 15.27
C TYR A 723 43.21 5.17 16.01
N GLU A 724 42.10 5.33 16.72
CA GLU A 724 41.41 4.22 17.40
C GLU A 724 40.88 3.17 16.43
N LYS A 725 40.40 3.60 15.25
CA LYS A 725 40.01 2.67 14.17
C LYS A 725 41.21 1.85 13.68
N ILE A 726 42.37 2.48 13.51
CA ILE A 726 43.63 1.79 13.16
C ILE A 726 43.97 0.74 14.22
N LEU A 727 43.92 1.09 15.51
CA LEU A 727 44.21 0.14 16.60
C LEU A 727 43.32 -1.09 16.58
N LYS A 728 42.09 -0.93 16.13
CA LYS A 728 41.08 -2.00 16.13
C LYS A 728 41.22 -2.93 14.93
N GLU A 729 41.54 -2.38 13.76
CA GLU A 729 41.38 -3.07 12.47
C GLU A 729 42.72 -3.37 11.76
N CYS A 730 43.80 -2.65 12.09
CA CYS A 730 45.11 -2.84 11.46
C CYS A 730 45.87 -4.01 12.07
N THR A 731 46.50 -4.83 11.21
CA THR A 731 47.36 -5.95 11.62
C THR A 731 48.86 -5.62 11.60
N GLU A 732 49.24 -4.45 11.07
CA GLU A 732 50.64 -4.03 10.98
C GLU A 732 51.10 -3.39 12.30
N GLU A 733 52.01 -4.08 13.01
CA GLU A 733 52.42 -3.73 14.37
C GLU A 733 53.02 -2.31 14.48
N GLU A 734 53.81 -1.89 13.48
CA GLU A 734 54.45 -0.57 13.45
C GLU A 734 53.41 0.57 13.40
N ILE A 735 52.43 0.49 12.49
CA ILE A 735 51.36 1.48 12.37
C ILE A 735 50.50 1.51 13.65
N VAL A 736 50.23 0.35 14.24
CA VAL A 736 49.46 0.24 15.49
C VAL A 736 50.19 0.93 16.64
N ILE A 737 51.49 0.66 16.83
CA ILE A 737 52.29 1.30 17.88
C ILE A 737 52.31 2.82 17.69
N GLU A 738 52.56 3.30 16.47
CA GLU A 738 52.61 4.75 16.21
C GLU A 738 51.25 5.42 16.50
N ALA A 739 50.14 4.78 16.11
CA ALA A 739 48.80 5.28 16.41
C ALA A 739 48.53 5.35 17.93
N GLN A 740 49.01 4.38 18.72
CA GLN A 740 48.89 4.41 20.19
C GLN A 740 49.64 5.60 20.79
N GLU A 741 50.87 5.86 20.32
CA GLU A 741 51.68 6.98 20.78
C GLU A 741 51.01 8.32 20.46
N LYS A 742 50.49 8.48 19.23
CA LYS A 742 49.76 9.68 18.81
C LYS A 742 48.53 9.94 19.68
N ILE A 743 47.71 8.93 19.97
CA ILE A 743 46.56 9.07 20.87
C ILE A 743 47.00 9.57 22.25
N MET A 744 48.07 9.00 22.81
CA MET A 744 48.59 9.40 24.12
C MET A 744 49.08 10.86 24.10
N MET A 745 49.80 11.27 23.05
CA MET A 745 50.26 12.65 22.87
C MET A 745 49.09 13.64 22.77
N ILE A 746 48.08 13.34 21.95
CA ILE A 746 46.90 14.21 21.79
C ILE A 746 46.15 14.33 23.12
N ARG A 747 45.88 13.22 23.80
CA ARG A 747 45.17 13.23 25.10
C ARG A 747 45.93 14.04 26.16
N ASN A 748 47.26 14.00 26.16
CA ASN A 748 48.08 14.82 27.05
C ASN A 748 48.04 16.31 26.67
N LYS A 749 48.11 16.66 25.38
CA LYS A 749 47.96 18.04 24.89
C LYS A 749 46.60 18.63 25.28
N VAL A 750 45.51 17.88 25.09
CA VAL A 750 44.15 18.32 25.44
C VAL A 750 44.00 18.56 26.94
N LYS A 751 44.55 17.67 27.80
CA LYS A 751 44.55 17.85 29.26
C LYS A 751 45.33 19.08 29.72
N LEU A 752 46.45 19.40 29.08
CA LEU A 752 47.27 20.57 29.40
C LEU A 752 46.62 21.89 28.98
N ASN A 753 45.74 21.88 27.96
CA ASN A 753 44.99 23.07 27.52
C ASN A 753 43.68 23.30 28.28
N GLN A 754 43.24 22.34 29.12
CA GLN A 754 42.04 22.44 29.96
C GLN A 754 42.35 22.83 31.42
N ASN A 755 43.63 22.84 31.80
CA ASN A 755 44.16 23.39 33.06
C ASN A 755 44.81 24.74 32.81
#